data_AF-A0A100IDG4-F1
#
_entry.id   AF-A0A100IDG4-F1
#
_cell.length_a   1.000
_cell.length_b   1.000
_cell.length_c   1.000
_cell.angle_alpha   90.00
_cell.angle_beta   90.00
_cell.angle_gamma   90.00
#
_symmetry.space_group_name_H-M   'P 1'
#
loop_
_entity.id
_entity.type
_entity.pdbx_description
1 polymer ?
#
loop_
_entity_poly.entity_id
_entity_poly.type
_entity_poly.pdbx_seq_one_letter_code
_entity_poly.pdbx_strand_id
1 'polypeptide(L)'
;MSDKDLLNIVSQELTGTRYASSSLTPLSGGTANFVYRAQLDQPLPDGTKSVIVKHTEAFIALNREFKLPAERCLFEESILKTLDGFSSILDTTKNSEPHAKEVMVKTPRLFSFNRETNTAVIEDLPDSLDLKSFLISSATSNNVTQEWASSIGRSLGAWLQSFHHWADNAAQSGVAVEMDKNQYMRDLKFMVNYDALVNTIDKYPTILGDSRDVFRNVREMAAAELSRKDGNGVLIPKTALEQPNHLPLFIIDWELCHCGARALDLGQMFAELYLLKHFKDIDAATWIIQGFMKGYQDLDDETAFRVLIHVGVHFIAWAPLIPGWGTSQQVEDAVRLGRDIVTKAWERDRSCISSSDTDHLTEHLQAMAPSKKKRNQSKSKPSPSKRRKVLETAPEAPDQSEEAVPQPTVSLQAQPVSPVDSLSSNVSFKLHQRLERYDDLEPSGVIVDVEPSDKIKEYAHSTVLGSKKLRMVEQSKVVEAFMTKIAELSRRNSMKHEWVGLIHNAILHMNLENRVAFRTVEDKELHRDIMPQPLQSLEHRSRPDICVGLSESHLREILYKDPYDAAAKEFWNKLKEKDGVISDPYAKPQYLRFPFFIVEVRADFNGDNLHQAQNRAAVGAAGALWMLQMLSDNRGDTKSTKPKKGLNITNLPIFSLVSEGATFQLWVHYRKMVPGDSTDKIEYCSAHVKSWHANGEKACYKILRNIYAILRWGVGEYKNKVVEALKSYV
;
A
#
# COMPACT_ATOMS: atom_id res chain seq x y z
N MET A 1 12.62 2.07 -16.15
CA MET A 1 13.77 2.65 -15.43
C MET A 1 14.02 1.88 -14.16
N SER A 2 15.23 1.36 -13.93
CA SER A 2 15.62 0.61 -12.72
C SER A 2 16.14 1.53 -11.61
N ASP A 3 16.27 1.04 -10.36
CA ASP A 3 16.88 1.81 -9.26
C ASP A 3 18.34 2.19 -9.56
N LYS A 4 19.03 1.34 -10.32
CA LYS A 4 20.41 1.59 -10.76
C LYS A 4 20.47 2.71 -11.81
N ASP A 5 19.48 2.77 -12.70
CA ASP A 5 19.37 3.86 -13.68
C ASP A 5 19.10 5.19 -12.98
N LEU A 6 18.20 5.21 -12.01
CA LEU A 6 17.92 6.39 -11.18
C LEU A 6 19.14 6.86 -10.39
N LEU A 7 19.87 5.93 -9.77
CA LEU A 7 21.12 6.25 -9.07
C LEU A 7 22.16 6.87 -10.02
N ASN A 8 22.26 6.35 -11.25
CA ASN A 8 23.17 6.89 -12.26
C ASN A 8 22.73 8.30 -12.72
N ILE A 9 21.43 8.52 -12.94
CA ILE A 9 20.88 9.83 -13.29
C ILE A 9 21.21 10.85 -12.20
N VAL A 10 20.90 10.51 -10.94
CA VAL A 10 21.19 11.37 -9.79
C VAL A 10 22.70 11.62 -9.66
N SER A 11 23.54 10.60 -9.83
CA SER A 11 25.00 10.76 -9.78
C SER A 11 25.54 11.69 -10.88
N GLN A 12 25.03 11.56 -12.10
CA GLN A 12 25.41 12.42 -13.22
C GLN A 12 24.97 13.86 -12.97
N GLU A 13 23.78 14.06 -12.40
CA GLU A 13 23.25 15.37 -12.09
C GLU A 13 24.10 16.13 -11.06
N LEU A 14 24.60 15.44 -10.04
CA LEU A 14 25.48 16.06 -9.04
C LEU A 14 26.88 16.35 -9.59
N THR A 15 27.30 15.68 -10.66
CA THR A 15 28.62 15.83 -11.26
C THR A 15 28.81 17.24 -11.81
N GLY A 16 29.94 17.88 -11.49
CA GLY A 16 30.23 19.25 -11.92
C GLY A 16 29.50 20.34 -11.12
N THR A 17 28.67 19.96 -10.15
CA THR A 17 28.09 20.89 -9.16
C THR A 17 28.94 20.91 -7.89
N ARG A 18 28.68 21.89 -7.01
CA ARG A 18 29.25 21.90 -5.64
C ARG A 18 28.77 20.76 -4.74
N TYR A 19 27.83 19.95 -5.21
CA TYR A 19 27.29 18.78 -4.52
C TYR A 19 27.82 17.47 -5.10
N ALA A 20 28.84 17.52 -5.97
CA ALA A 20 29.56 16.34 -6.43
C ALA A 20 29.98 15.48 -5.24
N SER A 21 29.76 14.17 -5.36
CA SER A 21 29.77 13.25 -4.24
C SER A 21 30.59 12.00 -4.52
N SER A 22 31.40 11.63 -3.55
CA SER A 22 32.20 10.40 -3.54
C SER A 22 31.34 9.14 -3.39
N SER A 23 30.15 9.27 -2.80
CA SER A 23 29.18 8.17 -2.67
C SER A 23 27.75 8.66 -2.53
N LEU A 24 26.82 7.85 -3.04
CA LEU A 24 25.37 8.02 -2.89
C LEU A 24 24.80 6.77 -2.23
N THR A 25 24.35 6.90 -0.98
CA THR A 25 23.75 5.80 -0.21
C THR A 25 22.23 5.94 -0.23
N PRO A 26 21.47 4.98 -0.79
CA PRO A 26 20.01 4.99 -0.70
C PRO A 26 19.53 4.99 0.76
N LEU A 27 18.57 5.84 1.08
CA LEU A 27 17.94 5.90 2.40
C LEU A 27 16.59 5.18 2.37
N SER A 28 16.38 4.27 3.31
CA SER A 28 15.09 3.61 3.53
C SER A 28 14.16 4.49 4.37
N GLY A 29 12.85 4.46 4.09
CA GLY A 29 11.83 5.09 4.93
C GLY A 29 10.84 5.98 4.17
N GLY A 30 11.23 6.53 3.02
CA GLY A 30 10.33 7.26 2.13
C GLY A 30 9.44 6.33 1.31
N THR A 31 8.18 6.71 1.12
CA THR A 31 7.20 5.92 0.35
C THR A 31 7.09 6.36 -1.11
N ALA A 32 7.16 7.67 -1.36
CA ALA A 32 6.88 8.27 -2.66
C ALA A 32 8.13 8.60 -3.49
N ASN A 33 9.25 8.97 -2.89
CA ASN A 33 10.43 9.47 -3.62
C ASN A 33 11.67 8.61 -3.40
N PHE A 34 12.63 8.73 -4.32
CA PHE A 34 13.95 8.12 -4.21
C PHE A 34 14.86 9.06 -3.42
N VAL A 35 15.29 8.62 -2.24
CA VAL A 35 16.09 9.45 -1.32
C VAL A 35 17.46 8.84 -1.15
N TYR A 36 18.49 9.67 -1.27
CA TYR A 36 19.89 9.28 -1.14
C TYR A 36 20.61 10.22 -0.17
N ARG A 37 21.57 9.70 0.58
CA ARG A 37 22.59 10.50 1.26
C ARG A 37 23.82 10.58 0.38
N ALA A 38 24.20 11.78 -0.02
CA ALA A 38 25.41 12.05 -0.77
C ALA A 38 26.54 12.47 0.18
N GLN A 39 27.68 11.78 0.12
CA GLN A 39 28.92 12.24 0.79
C GLN A 39 29.71 13.11 -0.17
N LEU A 40 29.83 14.39 0.14
CA LEU A 40 30.40 15.38 -0.75
C LEU A 40 31.90 15.14 -0.96
N ASP A 41 32.38 15.33 -2.19
CA ASP A 41 33.81 15.28 -2.52
C ASP A 41 34.60 16.38 -1.79
N GLN A 42 33.98 17.56 -1.66
CA GLN A 42 34.51 18.70 -0.93
C GLN A 42 33.43 19.22 0.03
N PRO A 43 33.76 19.53 1.29
CA PRO A 43 32.80 20.16 2.19
C PRO A 43 32.28 21.49 1.63
N LEU A 44 31.02 21.82 1.92
CA LEU A 44 30.48 23.15 1.65
C LEU A 44 31.20 24.22 2.51
N PRO A 45 31.10 25.53 2.19
CA PRO A 45 31.78 26.59 2.94
C PRO A 45 31.45 26.66 4.43
N ASP A 46 30.28 26.16 4.85
CA ASP A 46 29.86 26.04 6.26
C ASP A 46 30.37 24.75 6.92
N GLY A 47 31.17 23.94 6.23
CA GLY A 47 31.75 22.70 6.70
C GLY A 47 30.87 21.46 6.52
N THR A 48 29.68 21.60 5.92
CA THR A 48 28.78 20.47 5.65
C THR A 48 29.45 19.45 4.73
N LYS A 49 29.49 18.18 5.16
CA LYS A 49 30.15 17.06 4.45
C LYS A 49 29.19 16.12 3.73
N SER A 50 27.91 16.14 4.10
CA SER A 50 26.87 15.31 3.50
C SER A 50 25.61 16.11 3.24
N VAL A 51 24.85 15.69 2.22
CA VAL A 51 23.56 16.27 1.85
C VAL A 51 22.56 15.15 1.54
N ILE A 52 21.28 15.47 1.63
CA ILE A 52 20.21 14.59 1.16
C ILE A 52 19.86 14.96 -0.26
N VAL A 53 19.72 13.95 -1.13
CA VAL A 53 19.31 14.10 -2.51
C VAL A 53 17.98 13.37 -2.67
N LYS A 54 16.93 14.11 -2.99
CA LYS A 54 15.55 13.60 -3.13
C LYS A 54 15.13 13.74 -4.58
N HIS A 55 14.90 12.62 -5.25
CA HIS A 55 14.52 12.56 -6.65
C HIS A 55 13.07 12.06 -6.79
N THR A 56 12.28 12.79 -7.59
CA THR A 56 10.84 12.61 -7.67
C THR A 56 10.40 12.16 -9.06
N GLU A 57 9.69 11.04 -9.08
CA GLU A 57 9.12 10.45 -10.30
C GLU A 57 7.59 10.58 -10.33
N ALA A 58 7.00 10.40 -11.52
CA ALA A 58 5.55 10.41 -11.74
C ALA A 58 4.83 9.15 -11.21
N PHE A 59 5.44 8.48 -10.23
CA PHE A 59 4.97 7.31 -9.51
C PHE A 59 5.61 7.25 -8.12
N ILE A 60 5.03 6.46 -7.21
CA ILE A 60 5.63 6.28 -5.87
C ILE A 60 6.79 5.28 -5.90
N ALA A 61 7.87 5.60 -5.21
CA ALA A 61 9.09 4.78 -5.15
C ALA A 61 8.83 3.34 -4.68
N LEU A 62 7.94 3.15 -3.69
CA LEU A 62 7.60 1.81 -3.17
C LEU A 62 6.70 0.97 -4.08
N ASN A 63 6.00 1.59 -5.04
CA ASN A 63 5.08 0.93 -5.96
C ASN A 63 4.93 1.77 -7.24
N ARG A 64 5.78 1.47 -8.23
CA ARG A 64 5.88 2.26 -9.48
C ARG A 64 4.64 2.22 -10.37
N GLU A 65 3.71 1.31 -10.08
CA GLU A 65 2.43 1.21 -10.76
C GLU A 65 1.42 2.23 -10.23
N PHE A 66 1.58 2.67 -8.98
CA PHE A 66 0.76 3.75 -8.44
C PHE A 66 1.33 5.07 -8.95
N LYS A 67 0.67 5.60 -9.99
CA LYS A 67 0.99 6.91 -10.56
C LYS A 67 0.68 7.99 -9.55
N LEU A 68 1.68 8.83 -9.32
CA LEU A 68 1.58 9.98 -8.43
C LEU A 68 2.28 11.14 -9.16
N PRO A 69 1.59 12.25 -9.46
CA PRO A 69 2.17 13.37 -10.20
C PRO A 69 3.49 13.83 -9.57
N ALA A 70 4.51 14.03 -10.40
CA ALA A 70 5.84 14.43 -9.94
C ALA A 70 5.85 15.88 -9.41
N GLU A 71 4.87 16.69 -9.84
CA GLU A 71 4.66 18.08 -9.47
C GLU A 71 4.60 18.32 -7.95
N ARG A 72 4.35 17.27 -7.16
CA ARG A 72 4.46 17.31 -5.69
C ARG A 72 5.80 17.85 -5.17
N CYS A 73 6.89 17.59 -5.89
CA CYS A 73 8.21 18.11 -5.51
C CYS A 73 8.35 19.62 -5.71
N LEU A 74 7.55 20.23 -6.59
CA LEU A 74 7.55 21.68 -6.80
C LEU A 74 6.93 22.41 -5.60
N PHE A 75 5.95 21.79 -4.94
CA PHE A 75 5.37 22.31 -3.71
C PHE A 75 6.36 22.20 -2.54
N GLU A 76 7.06 21.07 -2.43
CA GLU A 76 8.16 20.91 -1.47
C GLU A 76 9.30 21.91 -1.72
N GLU A 77 9.69 22.14 -2.98
CA GLU A 77 10.64 23.18 -3.35
C GLU A 77 10.17 24.56 -2.85
N SER A 78 8.94 24.94 -3.21
CA SER A 78 8.40 26.26 -2.90
C SER A 78 8.31 26.52 -1.40
N ILE A 79 7.81 25.55 -0.63
CA ILE A 79 7.64 25.72 0.81
C ILE A 79 8.99 25.70 1.54
N LEU A 80 9.93 24.83 1.17
CA LEU A 80 11.26 24.80 1.78
C LEU A 80 12.06 26.08 1.49
N LYS A 81 11.95 26.67 0.29
CA LYS A 81 12.55 27.98 -0.02
C LYS A 81 12.01 29.08 0.88
N THR A 82 10.70 29.04 1.15
CA THR A 82 10.05 30.04 2.00
C THR A 82 10.44 29.86 3.47
N LEU A 83 10.61 28.61 3.91
CA LEU A 83 10.95 28.27 5.29
C LEU A 83 12.44 28.36 5.62
N ASP A 84 13.31 28.63 4.64
CA ASP A 84 14.75 28.83 4.87
C ASP A 84 15.03 29.97 5.89
N GLY A 85 14.15 30.98 5.93
CA GLY A 85 14.19 32.07 6.91
C GLY A 85 13.32 31.86 8.16
N PHE A 86 12.62 30.73 8.27
CA PHE A 86 11.75 30.46 9.42
C PHE A 86 12.57 30.06 10.64
N SER A 87 12.30 30.72 11.77
CA SER A 87 13.13 30.55 12.97
C SER A 87 13.01 29.14 13.56
N SER A 88 14.15 28.56 13.92
CA SER A 88 14.19 27.34 14.73
C SER A 88 13.63 27.61 16.13
N ILE A 89 12.90 26.64 16.69
CA ILE A 89 12.52 26.68 18.11
C ILE A 89 13.61 25.97 18.91
N LEU A 90 14.11 26.65 19.94
CA LEU A 90 15.04 26.09 20.92
C LEU A 90 14.34 26.03 22.28
N ASP A 91 14.12 24.82 22.78
CA ASP A 91 13.66 24.61 24.15
C ASP A 91 14.85 24.24 25.03
N THR A 92 15.10 25.06 26.06
CA THR A 92 16.16 24.84 27.05
C THR A 92 15.50 24.56 28.39
N THR A 93 15.80 23.41 29.00
CA THR A 93 15.32 23.12 30.36
C THR A 93 15.92 24.11 31.35
N LYS A 94 15.16 25.14 31.74
CA LYS A 94 15.53 26.07 32.81
C LYS A 94 15.39 25.38 34.16
N ASN A 95 16.42 24.65 34.57
CA ASN A 95 16.72 24.41 35.97
C ASN A 95 18.23 24.56 36.16
N SER A 96 18.62 25.06 37.33
CA SER A 96 19.95 25.46 37.75
C SER A 96 20.97 24.30 37.82
N GLU A 97 21.07 23.48 36.78
CA GLU A 97 21.99 22.35 36.69
C GLU A 97 23.06 22.59 35.61
N PRO A 98 24.29 22.10 35.81
CA PRO A 98 25.43 22.32 34.91
C PRO A 98 25.31 21.63 33.53
N HIS A 99 24.20 20.96 33.22
CA HIS A 99 23.95 20.21 31.99
C HIS A 99 22.53 20.43 31.44
N ALA A 100 22.19 21.69 31.11
CA ALA A 100 20.93 22.00 30.46
C ALA A 100 20.80 21.23 29.14
N LYS A 101 19.68 20.51 28.97
CA LYS A 101 19.38 19.84 27.71
C LYS A 101 18.62 20.79 26.79
N GLU A 102 19.06 20.84 25.55
CA GLU A 102 18.52 21.67 24.49
C GLU A 102 17.86 20.80 23.43
N VAL A 103 16.62 21.10 23.08
CA VAL A 103 15.94 20.50 21.92
C VAL A 103 15.70 21.61 20.91
N MET A 104 16.28 21.46 19.72
CA MET A 104 16.13 22.40 18.61
C MET A 104 15.23 21.77 17.55
N VAL A 105 14.15 22.44 17.16
CA VAL A 105 13.28 22.01 16.05
C VAL A 105 13.37 23.01 14.92
N LYS A 106 13.63 22.54 13.71
CA LYS A 106 13.65 23.38 12.50
C LYS A 106 13.26 22.62 11.24
N THR A 107 13.13 23.32 10.13
CA THR A 107 13.06 22.74 8.79
C THR A 107 14.46 22.62 8.18
N PRO A 108 14.71 21.59 7.35
CA PRO A 108 15.96 21.50 6.61
C PRO A 108 16.03 22.61 5.56
N ARG A 109 17.24 23.12 5.31
CA ARG A 109 17.49 24.05 4.20
C ARG A 109 17.40 23.33 2.86
N LEU A 110 16.79 23.97 1.87
CA LEU A 110 16.88 23.53 0.46
C LEU A 110 18.10 24.18 -0.17
N PHE A 111 19.13 23.40 -0.46
CA PHE A 111 20.37 23.92 -1.05
C PHE A 111 20.26 24.17 -2.54
N SER A 112 19.63 23.24 -3.27
CA SER A 112 19.35 23.42 -4.70
C SER A 112 18.17 22.55 -5.14
N PHE A 113 17.57 22.91 -6.27
CA PHE A 113 16.50 22.15 -6.89
C PHE A 113 16.63 22.23 -8.41
N ASN A 114 16.58 21.09 -9.07
CA ASN A 114 16.57 20.98 -10.52
C ASN A 114 15.16 20.61 -10.99
N ARG A 115 14.51 21.54 -11.69
CA ARG A 115 13.14 21.36 -12.21
C ARG A 115 13.07 20.46 -13.45
N GLU A 116 14.18 20.24 -14.15
CA GLU A 116 14.19 19.37 -15.33
C GLU A 116 14.18 17.89 -14.93
N THR A 117 14.85 17.56 -13.84
CA THR A 117 14.99 16.19 -13.33
C THR A 117 14.18 15.93 -12.07
N ASN A 118 13.50 16.94 -11.51
CA ASN A 118 12.76 16.86 -10.24
C ASN A 118 13.63 16.38 -9.07
N THR A 119 14.87 16.87 -9.00
CA THR A 119 15.85 16.51 -7.97
C THR A 119 16.11 17.67 -7.03
N ALA A 120 15.94 17.43 -5.74
CA ALA A 120 16.24 18.37 -4.67
C ALA A 120 17.52 17.97 -3.93
N VAL A 121 18.37 18.94 -3.62
CA VAL A 121 19.48 18.79 -2.67
C VAL A 121 19.13 19.54 -1.39
N ILE A 122 19.01 18.81 -0.29
CA ILE A 122 18.45 19.24 0.99
C ILE A 122 19.50 19.04 2.09
N GLU A 123 19.45 19.87 3.12
CA GLU A 123 20.28 19.74 4.32
C GLU A 123 20.15 18.36 4.97
N ASP A 124 21.29 17.70 5.19
CA ASP A 124 21.35 16.43 5.90
C ASP A 124 21.38 16.65 7.41
N LEU A 125 20.71 15.73 8.11
CA LEU A 125 20.90 15.50 9.53
C LEU A 125 21.66 14.18 9.67
N PRO A 126 23.00 14.20 9.79
CA PRO A 126 23.81 13.00 9.81
C PRO A 126 23.38 12.04 10.92
N ASP A 127 23.51 10.74 10.66
CA ASP A 127 23.21 9.67 11.63
C ASP A 127 21.84 9.82 12.32
N SER A 128 20.79 10.10 11.55
CA SER A 128 19.41 10.26 12.03
C SER A 128 18.51 9.02 11.85
N LEU A 129 17.39 9.03 12.57
CA LEU A 129 16.22 8.16 12.48
C LEU A 129 14.96 9.02 12.29
N ASP A 130 13.89 8.43 11.77
CA ASP A 130 12.56 9.02 11.98
C ASP A 130 12.11 8.82 13.44
N LEU A 131 11.21 9.68 13.92
CA LEU A 131 10.76 9.68 15.33
C LEU A 131 10.15 8.34 15.76
N LYS A 132 9.46 7.66 14.84
CA LYS A 132 8.82 6.37 15.08
C LYS A 132 9.86 5.27 15.25
N SER A 133 10.85 5.19 14.36
CA SER A 133 11.98 4.26 14.47
C SER A 133 12.81 4.51 15.73
N PHE A 134 13.03 5.78 16.10
CA PHE A 134 13.68 6.15 17.37
C PHE A 134 12.93 5.56 18.56
N LEU A 135 11.62 5.79 18.67
CA LEU A 135 10.81 5.28 19.78
C LEU A 135 10.81 3.75 19.84
N ILE A 136 10.63 3.08 18.70
CA ILE A 136 10.65 1.61 18.63
C ILE A 136 12.01 1.04 19.06
N SER A 137 13.11 1.61 18.56
CA SER A 137 14.46 1.15 18.91
C SER A 137 14.83 1.40 20.38
N SER A 138 14.29 2.47 20.97
CA SER A 138 14.54 2.84 22.36
C SER A 138 13.70 2.04 23.38
N ALA A 139 12.57 1.48 22.95
CA ALA A 139 11.66 0.74 23.81
C ALA A 139 12.31 -0.52 24.42
N THR A 140 13.23 -1.17 23.70
CA THR A 140 13.96 -2.34 24.21
C THR A 140 15.00 -2.02 25.28
N SER A 141 15.41 -0.75 25.41
CA SER A 141 16.43 -0.33 26.37
C SER A 141 15.91 0.55 27.51
N ASN A 142 14.62 0.93 27.51
CA ASN A 142 14.03 1.87 28.48
C ASN A 142 14.81 3.20 28.62
N ASN A 143 15.48 3.63 27.55
CA ASN A 143 16.42 4.76 27.61
C ASN A 143 15.76 6.14 27.55
N VAL A 144 14.46 6.25 27.27
CA VAL A 144 13.78 7.55 27.11
C VAL A 144 13.00 7.88 28.38
N THR A 145 13.44 8.88 29.14
CA THR A 145 12.73 9.34 30.34
C THR A 145 11.50 10.16 29.99
N GLN A 146 10.56 10.27 30.94
CA GLN A 146 9.36 11.08 30.78
C GLN A 146 9.68 12.56 30.57
N GLU A 147 10.65 13.12 31.29
CA GLU A 147 11.08 14.51 31.12
C GLU A 147 11.61 14.75 29.71
N TRP A 148 12.40 13.81 29.19
CA TRP A 148 13.02 13.93 27.86
C TRP A 148 11.98 13.82 26.75
N ALA A 149 11.12 12.80 26.81
CA ALA A 149 9.99 12.65 25.89
C ALA A 149 9.07 13.89 25.92
N SER A 150 8.79 14.42 27.11
CA SER A 150 8.00 15.64 27.26
C SER A 150 8.68 16.87 26.65
N SER A 151 10.02 16.95 26.67
CA SER A 151 10.78 18.06 26.08
C SER A 151 10.77 18.01 24.55
N ILE A 152 10.94 16.81 23.98
CA ILE A 152 10.78 16.58 22.54
C ILE A 152 9.37 17.00 22.10
N GLY A 153 8.34 16.51 22.81
CA GLY A 153 6.96 16.90 22.57
C GLY A 153 6.77 18.41 22.60
N ARG A 154 7.18 19.07 23.69
CA ARG A 154 7.00 20.53 23.87
C ARG A 154 7.63 21.34 22.76
N SER A 155 8.83 20.95 22.33
CA SER A 155 9.55 21.65 21.25
C SER A 155 8.83 21.48 19.91
N LEU A 156 8.35 20.28 19.60
CA LEU A 156 7.57 20.02 18.38
C LEU A 156 6.24 20.78 18.37
N GLY A 157 5.54 20.79 19.51
CA GLY A 157 4.30 21.54 19.67
C GLY A 157 4.48 23.05 19.50
N ALA A 158 5.52 23.61 20.13
CA ALA A 158 5.85 25.03 20.00
C ALA A 158 6.27 25.42 18.59
N TRP A 159 7.00 24.54 17.89
CA TRP A 159 7.35 24.73 16.49
C TRP A 159 6.11 24.71 15.59
N LEU A 160 5.22 23.73 15.74
CA LEU A 160 4.01 23.65 14.92
C LEU A 160 3.08 24.85 15.16
N GLN A 161 2.94 25.29 16.42
CA GLN A 161 2.18 26.50 16.74
C GLN A 161 2.79 27.74 16.07
N SER A 162 4.12 27.87 16.11
CA SER A 162 4.82 28.98 15.45
C SER A 162 4.65 28.94 13.94
N PHE A 163 4.68 27.75 13.35
CA PHE A 163 4.43 27.54 11.92
C PHE A 163 3.01 27.94 11.53
N HIS A 164 1.99 27.50 12.27
CA HIS A 164 0.59 27.88 12.02
C HIS A 164 0.36 29.40 12.15
N HIS A 165 0.97 30.06 13.13
CA HIS A 165 0.90 31.52 13.25
C HIS A 165 1.62 32.25 12.12
N TRP A 166 2.75 31.69 11.67
CA TRP A 166 3.48 32.22 10.52
C TRP A 166 2.67 32.08 9.24
N ALA A 167 2.03 30.93 9.01
CA ALA A 167 1.18 30.68 7.84
C ALA A 167 -0.05 31.59 7.80
N ASP A 168 -0.65 31.90 8.96
CA ASP A 168 -1.76 32.85 9.10
C ASP A 168 -1.39 34.31 8.81
N ASN A 169 -0.09 34.64 8.87
CA ASN A 169 0.33 36.02 8.68
C ASN A 169 0.02 36.48 7.25
N ALA A 170 -0.62 37.64 7.09
CA ALA A 170 -0.97 38.19 5.78
C ALA A 170 0.24 38.34 4.84
N ALA A 171 1.45 38.51 5.38
CA ALA A 171 2.70 38.53 4.62
C ALA A 171 2.97 37.20 3.88
N GLN A 172 2.43 36.08 4.37
CA GLN A 172 2.56 34.74 3.76
C GLN A 172 1.37 34.37 2.86
N SER A 173 0.48 35.32 2.56
CA SER A 173 -0.66 35.08 1.67
C SER A 173 -0.28 34.49 0.31
N GLY A 174 0.86 34.89 -0.26
CA GLY A 174 1.40 34.33 -1.50
C GLY A 174 1.79 32.85 -1.38
N VAL A 175 2.41 32.46 -0.27
CA VAL A 175 2.76 31.05 0.03
C VAL A 175 1.50 30.20 0.10
N ALA A 176 0.48 30.74 0.77
CA ALA A 176 -0.79 30.05 0.93
C ALA A 176 -1.55 29.87 -0.40
N VAL A 177 -1.47 30.86 -1.32
CA VAL A 177 -2.01 30.73 -2.68
C VAL A 177 -1.26 29.67 -3.47
N GLU A 178 0.06 29.56 -3.29
CA GLU A 178 0.87 28.53 -3.95
C GLU A 178 0.53 27.13 -3.44
N MET A 179 0.45 26.93 -2.12
CA MET A 179 0.12 25.62 -1.53
C MET A 179 -1.31 25.16 -1.83
N ASP A 180 -2.24 26.09 -2.11
CA ASP A 180 -3.62 25.74 -2.51
C ASP A 180 -3.69 25.06 -3.90
N LYS A 181 -2.66 25.25 -4.74
CA LYS A 181 -2.55 24.56 -6.02
C LYS A 181 -2.19 23.08 -5.87
N ASN A 182 -1.76 22.62 -4.69
CA ASN A 182 -1.45 21.21 -4.42
C ASN A 182 -2.73 20.36 -4.20
N GLN A 183 -3.71 20.55 -5.09
CA GLN A 183 -5.06 20.00 -4.97
C GLN A 183 -5.05 18.48 -5.00
N TYR A 184 -4.23 17.88 -5.87
CA TYR A 184 -4.12 16.43 -5.96
C TYR A 184 -3.68 15.82 -4.61
N MET A 185 -2.66 16.38 -3.95
CA MET A 185 -2.18 15.83 -2.68
C MET A 185 -3.16 16.07 -1.53
N ARG A 186 -3.87 17.21 -1.53
CA ARG A 186 -5.00 17.45 -0.61
C ARG A 186 -6.09 16.40 -0.80
N ASP A 187 -6.52 16.17 -2.04
CA ASP A 187 -7.60 15.24 -2.36
C ASP A 187 -7.18 13.79 -2.07
N LEU A 188 -5.91 13.45 -2.28
CA LEU A 188 -5.33 12.17 -1.85
C LEU A 188 -5.38 12.02 -0.32
N LYS A 189 -4.96 13.03 0.46
CA LYS A 189 -5.06 13.00 1.93
C LYS A 189 -6.51 12.83 2.39
N PHE A 190 -7.45 13.48 1.70
CA PHE A 190 -8.88 13.33 1.97
C PHE A 190 -9.33 11.89 1.72
N MET A 191 -8.99 11.31 0.57
CA MET A 191 -9.36 9.94 0.19
C MET A 191 -8.84 8.92 1.21
N VAL A 192 -7.54 8.97 1.55
CA VAL A 192 -6.92 7.95 2.42
C VAL A 192 -7.37 8.02 3.88
N ASN A 193 -8.00 9.12 4.31
CA ASN A 193 -8.53 9.27 5.66
C ASN A 193 -10.07 9.19 5.69
N TYR A 194 -10.76 10.06 4.96
CA TYR A 194 -12.20 10.28 5.08
C TYR A 194 -13.05 9.40 4.14
N ASP A 195 -12.57 9.08 2.94
CA ASP A 195 -13.21 8.00 2.15
C ASP A 195 -12.93 6.65 2.80
N ALA A 196 -11.69 6.44 3.27
CA ALA A 196 -11.30 5.23 4.00
C ALA A 196 -12.13 5.01 5.27
N LEU A 197 -12.47 6.07 6.02
CA LEU A 197 -13.38 6.01 7.18
C LEU A 197 -14.69 5.29 6.84
N VAL A 198 -15.36 5.74 5.78
CA VAL A 198 -16.66 5.20 5.36
C VAL A 198 -16.49 3.80 4.76
N ASN A 199 -15.47 3.59 3.93
CA ASN A 199 -15.20 2.31 3.28
C ASN A 199 -14.79 1.20 4.28
N THR A 200 -14.22 1.57 5.42
CA THR A 200 -13.80 0.61 6.45
C THR A 200 -14.97 0.04 7.24
N ILE A 201 -16.16 0.67 7.20
CA ILE A 201 -17.38 0.14 7.82
C ILE A 201 -17.67 -1.27 7.31
N ASP A 202 -17.53 -1.51 6.01
CA ASP A 202 -17.85 -2.80 5.40
C ASP A 202 -16.85 -3.90 5.81
N LYS A 203 -15.65 -3.52 6.27
CA LYS A 203 -14.66 -4.45 6.83
C LYS A 203 -14.93 -4.81 8.29
N TYR A 204 -15.53 -3.90 9.06
CA TYR A 204 -15.83 -4.08 10.48
C TYR A 204 -17.29 -3.74 10.80
N PRO A 205 -18.28 -4.38 10.17
CA PRO A 205 -19.68 -3.97 10.26
C PRO A 205 -20.25 -4.09 11.69
N THR A 206 -19.76 -5.07 12.47
CA THR A 206 -20.17 -5.27 13.86
C THR A 206 -19.58 -4.25 14.83
N ILE A 207 -18.48 -3.58 14.46
CA ILE A 207 -17.84 -2.54 15.27
C ILE A 207 -18.35 -1.17 14.83
N LEU A 208 -18.37 -0.91 13.52
CA LEU A 208 -18.55 0.41 12.92
C LEU A 208 -19.96 0.68 12.38
N GLY A 209 -20.78 -0.36 12.19
CA GLY A 209 -22.06 -0.27 11.47
C GLY A 209 -23.03 0.75 12.06
N ASP A 210 -23.16 0.78 13.38
CA ASP A 210 -24.09 1.68 14.09
C ASP A 210 -23.69 3.16 14.00
N SER A 211 -22.44 3.46 13.63
CA SER A 211 -21.91 4.83 13.51
C SER A 211 -21.85 5.33 12.06
N ARG A 212 -22.47 4.61 11.11
CA ARG A 212 -22.41 4.94 9.67
C ARG A 212 -22.83 6.38 9.36
N ASP A 213 -23.93 6.85 9.95
CA ASP A 213 -24.42 8.21 9.70
C ASP A 213 -23.47 9.27 10.25
N VAL A 214 -22.89 9.05 11.44
CA VAL A 214 -21.86 9.92 12.01
C VAL A 214 -20.65 9.99 11.10
N PHE A 215 -20.16 8.85 10.61
CA PHE A 215 -19.00 8.80 9.72
C PHE A 215 -19.25 9.47 8.38
N ARG A 216 -20.46 9.35 7.81
CA ARG A 216 -20.85 10.10 6.61
C ARG A 216 -20.83 11.61 6.87
N ASN A 217 -21.39 12.06 7.99
CA ASN A 217 -21.38 13.49 8.33
C ASN A 217 -19.96 14.02 8.60
N VAL A 218 -19.10 13.21 9.23
CA VAL A 218 -17.67 13.55 9.44
C VAL A 218 -16.94 13.70 8.10
N ARG A 219 -17.19 12.79 7.15
CA ARG A 219 -16.65 12.90 5.79
C ARG A 219 -17.15 14.15 5.08
N GLU A 220 -18.44 14.47 5.20
CA GLU A 220 -19.03 15.68 4.59
C GLU A 220 -18.47 16.96 5.19
N MET A 221 -18.28 17.02 6.53
CA MET A 221 -17.59 18.12 7.20
C MET A 221 -16.17 18.28 6.64
N ALA A 222 -15.39 17.20 6.56
CA ALA A 222 -14.04 17.26 6.01
C ALA A 222 -14.01 17.67 4.53
N ALA A 223 -15.02 17.28 3.75
CA ALA A 223 -15.14 17.68 2.35
C ALA A 223 -15.42 19.19 2.22
N ALA A 224 -16.23 19.75 3.11
CA ALA A 224 -16.46 21.20 3.17
C ALA A 224 -15.20 21.99 3.57
N GLU A 225 -14.32 21.38 4.37
CA GLU A 225 -13.05 21.97 4.82
C GLU A 225 -11.94 21.98 3.77
N LEU A 226 -12.10 21.29 2.62
CA LEU A 226 -11.11 21.28 1.52
C LEU A 226 -10.78 22.66 0.95
N SER A 227 -11.48 23.70 1.41
CA SER A 227 -11.29 25.11 1.09
C SER A 227 -10.42 25.90 2.11
N ARG A 228 -9.81 25.26 3.12
CA ARG A 228 -9.04 25.91 4.23
C ARG A 228 -7.62 25.35 4.39
N LYS A 229 -6.69 26.02 5.15
CA LYS A 229 -5.19 25.93 5.06
C LYS A 229 -4.32 25.15 6.13
N ASP A 230 -3.22 24.43 5.72
CA ASP A 230 -2.05 23.76 6.41
C ASP A 230 -1.79 22.19 6.39
N GLY A 231 -0.47 21.76 6.35
CA GLY A 231 0.11 20.57 7.07
C GLY A 231 1.43 19.79 6.62
N ASN A 232 2.24 19.12 7.52
CA ASN A 232 3.62 18.45 7.33
C ASN A 232 4.15 17.34 8.37
N GLY A 233 5.38 16.74 8.24
CA GLY A 233 5.99 15.61 9.06
C GLY A 233 7.43 15.78 9.70
N VAL A 234 8.06 14.81 10.44
CA VAL A 234 9.22 15.01 11.42
C VAL A 234 10.38 13.94 11.48
N LEU A 235 11.67 14.31 11.69
CA LEU A 235 12.93 13.51 11.89
C LEU A 235 13.74 13.83 13.19
N ILE A 236 14.56 12.87 13.68
CA ILE A 236 15.40 12.94 14.90
C ILE A 236 16.80 12.24 14.79
N PRO A 237 17.91 12.75 15.37
CA PRO A 237 19.22 12.08 15.39
C PRO A 237 19.24 10.74 16.14
N LYS A 238 20.05 9.75 15.72
CA LYS A 238 20.26 8.49 16.46
C LYS A 238 20.90 8.72 17.82
N THR A 239 21.79 9.70 17.91
CA THR A 239 22.44 10.10 19.16
C THR A 239 21.44 10.57 20.22
N ALA A 240 20.19 10.90 19.86
CA ALA A 240 19.12 11.17 20.81
C ALA A 240 18.92 10.04 21.85
N LEU A 241 19.31 8.80 21.52
CA LEU A 241 19.28 7.65 22.42
C LEU A 241 20.20 7.82 23.64
N GLU A 242 21.24 8.63 23.50
CA GLU A 242 22.22 8.95 24.54
C GLU A 242 21.80 10.18 25.37
N GLN A 243 20.64 10.77 25.05
CA GLN A 243 20.13 12.01 25.66
C GLN A 243 21.17 13.15 25.69
N PRO A 244 21.74 13.52 24.53
CA PRO A 244 22.80 14.52 24.45
C PRO A 244 22.30 15.88 24.93
N ASN A 245 23.24 16.72 25.36
CA ASN A 245 22.92 18.09 25.80
C ASN A 245 22.28 18.95 24.69
N HIS A 246 22.41 18.55 23.42
CA HIS A 246 21.82 19.24 22.28
C HIS A 246 21.19 18.23 21.31
N LEU A 247 19.90 18.36 21.04
CA LEU A 247 19.10 17.49 20.18
C LEU A 247 18.45 18.29 19.05
N PRO A 248 19.01 18.29 17.83
CA PRO A 248 18.34 18.84 16.66
C PRO A 248 17.20 17.92 16.19
N LEU A 249 16.09 18.46 15.68
CA LEU A 249 14.93 17.76 15.14
C LEU A 249 14.51 18.48 13.85
N PHE A 250 14.35 17.72 12.76
CA PHE A 250 14.06 18.29 11.44
C PHE A 250 12.63 17.97 11.02
N ILE A 251 11.84 18.97 10.64
CA ILE A 251 10.50 18.78 10.05
C ILE A 251 10.67 18.58 8.55
N ILE A 252 10.29 17.41 8.02
CA ILE A 252 10.59 16.99 6.65
C ILE A 252 9.32 16.58 5.89
N ASP A 253 9.54 16.20 4.62
CA ASP A 253 8.57 15.57 3.73
C ASP A 253 7.36 16.45 3.46
N TRP A 254 7.66 17.60 2.85
CA TRP A 254 6.71 18.69 2.62
C TRP A 254 5.93 18.53 1.31
N GLU A 255 6.06 17.40 0.62
CA GLU A 255 5.42 17.18 -0.70
C GLU A 255 3.89 17.10 -0.64
N LEU A 256 3.35 16.74 0.52
CA LEU A 256 1.91 16.74 0.79
C LEU A 256 1.46 18.05 1.46
N CYS A 257 2.32 19.06 1.54
CA CYS A 257 1.95 20.36 2.09
C CYS A 257 0.88 20.99 1.22
N HIS A 258 -0.22 21.36 1.85
CA HIS A 258 -1.36 21.93 1.18
C HIS A 258 -2.12 22.79 2.18
N CYS A 259 -3.13 23.46 1.65
CA CYS A 259 -4.09 24.10 2.49
C CYS A 259 -5.09 23.06 3.10
N GLY A 260 -5.06 22.77 4.42
CA GLY A 260 -6.05 22.00 5.19
C GLY A 260 -6.55 22.61 6.53
N ALA A 261 -6.91 21.80 7.54
CA ALA A 261 -7.23 22.32 8.88
C ALA A 261 -6.08 22.00 9.84
N ARG A 262 -5.75 22.90 10.77
CA ARG A 262 -4.71 22.65 11.81
C ARG A 262 -4.91 21.35 12.58
N ALA A 263 -6.17 20.93 12.70
CA ALA A 263 -6.54 19.69 13.34
C ALA A 263 -6.01 18.44 12.62
N LEU A 264 -5.68 18.54 11.34
CA LEU A 264 -5.09 17.45 10.56
C LEU A 264 -3.65 17.17 11.02
N ASP A 265 -2.82 18.20 11.17
CA ASP A 265 -1.44 18.04 11.65
C ASP A 265 -1.38 17.48 13.06
N LEU A 266 -2.17 18.09 13.95
CA LEU A 266 -2.28 17.66 15.34
C LEU A 266 -2.81 16.24 15.44
N GLY A 267 -3.92 15.95 14.74
CA GLY A 267 -4.56 14.65 14.80
C GLY A 267 -3.70 13.54 14.23
N GLN A 268 -3.00 13.79 13.10
CA GLN A 268 -2.10 12.80 12.52
C GLN A 268 -0.91 12.54 13.44
N MET A 269 -0.27 13.59 13.98
CA MET A 269 0.83 13.44 14.94
C MET A 269 0.42 12.64 16.18
N PHE A 270 -0.72 12.98 16.78
CA PHE A 270 -1.21 12.31 17.98
C PHE A 270 -1.63 10.88 17.71
N ALA A 271 -2.26 10.61 16.56
CA ALA A 271 -2.64 9.26 16.18
C ALA A 271 -1.41 8.37 15.96
N GLU A 272 -0.43 8.83 15.17
CA GLU A 272 0.78 8.07 14.88
C GLU A 272 1.60 7.72 16.13
N LEU A 273 1.72 8.68 17.06
CA LEU A 273 2.37 8.45 18.36
C LEU A 273 1.54 7.49 19.22
N TYR A 274 0.22 7.66 19.28
CA TYR A 274 -0.62 6.80 20.10
C TYR A 274 -0.62 5.35 19.60
N LEU A 275 -0.59 5.13 18.28
CA LEU A 275 -0.49 3.78 17.72
C LEU A 275 0.80 3.05 18.17
N LEU A 276 1.87 3.76 18.51
CA LEU A 276 3.06 3.15 19.14
C LEU A 276 2.77 2.66 20.56
N LYS A 277 2.04 3.44 21.37
CA LYS A 277 1.59 2.97 22.68
C LYS A 277 0.67 1.76 22.54
N HIS A 278 -0.33 1.84 21.66
CA HIS A 278 -1.32 0.77 21.49
C HIS A 278 -0.72 -0.56 21.00
N PHE A 279 0.13 -0.50 19.98
CA PHE A 279 0.67 -1.72 19.35
C PHE A 279 1.97 -2.22 19.96
N LYS A 280 2.79 -1.34 20.53
CA LYS A 280 4.16 -1.65 21.01
C LYS A 280 4.38 -1.36 22.49
N ASP A 281 3.35 -0.88 23.20
CA ASP A 281 3.39 -0.54 24.63
C ASP A 281 4.48 0.51 24.99
N ILE A 282 4.66 1.52 24.13
CA ILE A 282 5.70 2.55 24.30
C ILE A 282 5.13 3.78 25.02
N ASP A 283 5.37 3.89 26.34
CA ASP A 283 4.91 5.01 27.17
C ASP A 283 5.45 6.37 26.72
N ALA A 284 6.70 6.40 26.24
CA ALA A 284 7.34 7.62 25.76
C ALA A 284 6.54 8.34 24.66
N ALA A 285 5.77 7.60 23.86
CA ALA A 285 4.91 8.20 22.85
C ALA A 285 3.79 9.04 23.49
N THR A 286 3.20 8.59 24.59
CA THR A 286 2.16 9.35 25.31
C THR A 286 2.74 10.59 26.02
N TRP A 287 3.95 10.49 26.55
CA TRP A 287 4.65 11.63 27.15
C TRP A 287 5.01 12.69 26.10
N ILE A 288 5.39 12.28 24.88
CA ILE A 288 5.57 13.21 23.75
C ILE A 288 4.26 13.91 23.42
N ILE A 289 3.12 13.19 23.32
CA ILE A 289 1.81 13.83 23.07
C ILE A 289 1.50 14.89 24.15
N GLN A 290 1.67 14.54 25.42
CA GLN A 290 1.45 15.46 26.54
C GLN A 290 2.37 16.70 26.48
N GLY A 291 3.65 16.49 26.14
CA GLY A 291 4.60 17.57 25.90
C GLY A 291 4.16 18.45 24.74
N PHE A 292 3.77 17.83 23.63
CA PHE A 292 3.33 18.49 22.39
C PHE A 292 2.18 19.44 22.65
N MET A 293 1.15 18.98 23.35
CA MET A 293 0.03 19.84 23.71
C MET A 293 0.42 21.04 24.57
N LYS A 294 1.34 20.84 25.53
CA LYS A 294 1.86 21.93 26.37
C LYS A 294 2.69 22.94 25.57
N GLY A 295 3.38 22.47 24.53
CA GLY A 295 4.12 23.31 23.59
C GLY A 295 3.21 24.07 22.64
N TYR A 296 2.18 23.40 22.12
CA TYR A 296 1.27 23.97 21.13
C TYR A 296 0.33 25.03 21.72
N GLN A 297 -0.16 24.84 22.95
CA GLN A 297 -1.04 25.77 23.68
C GLN A 297 -2.34 26.19 22.95
N ASP A 298 -3.24 26.87 23.67
CA ASP A 298 -4.39 27.62 23.12
C ASP A 298 -5.32 26.89 22.13
N LEU A 299 -5.51 25.58 22.29
CA LEU A 299 -6.56 24.85 21.58
C LEU A 299 -7.93 25.18 22.18
N ASP A 300 -8.80 25.82 21.39
CA ASP A 300 -10.20 25.94 21.74
C ASP A 300 -10.92 24.59 21.67
N ASP A 301 -12.08 24.49 22.33
CA ASP A 301 -12.87 23.26 22.38
C ASP A 301 -13.21 22.78 20.95
N GLU A 302 -13.50 23.69 20.03
CA GLU A 302 -13.90 23.35 18.67
C GLU A 302 -12.79 22.61 17.92
N THR A 303 -11.58 23.18 17.96
CA THR A 303 -10.37 22.61 17.38
C THR A 303 -9.99 21.31 18.08
N ALA A 304 -10.10 21.24 19.40
CA ALA A 304 -9.83 20.02 20.16
C ALA A 304 -10.74 18.85 19.73
N PHE A 305 -12.05 19.08 19.60
CA PHE A 305 -12.96 18.08 19.06
C PHE A 305 -12.61 17.70 17.61
N ARG A 306 -12.23 18.67 16.77
CA ARG A 306 -11.85 18.40 15.38
C ARG A 306 -10.57 17.57 15.27
N VAL A 307 -9.60 17.79 16.17
CA VAL A 307 -8.39 16.98 16.34
C VAL A 307 -8.76 15.56 16.73
N LEU A 308 -9.60 15.37 17.76
CA LEU A 308 -10.04 14.05 18.21
C LEU A 308 -10.77 13.29 17.10
N ILE A 309 -11.64 13.96 16.33
CA ILE A 309 -12.26 13.37 15.15
C ILE A 309 -11.17 12.86 14.19
N HIS A 310 -10.16 13.67 13.89
CA HIS A 310 -9.09 13.23 12.99
C HIS A 310 -8.27 12.06 13.56
N VAL A 311 -7.99 12.05 14.87
CA VAL A 311 -7.32 10.92 15.55
C VAL A 311 -8.13 9.62 15.36
N GLY A 312 -9.42 9.65 15.65
CA GLY A 312 -10.26 8.46 15.53
C GLY A 312 -10.45 8.02 14.07
N VAL A 313 -10.54 8.97 13.14
CA VAL A 313 -10.51 8.69 11.69
C VAL A 313 -9.21 7.99 11.30
N HIS A 314 -8.07 8.47 11.79
CA HIS A 314 -6.77 7.90 11.51
C HIS A 314 -6.65 6.46 12.03
N PHE A 315 -7.15 6.17 13.24
CA PHE A 315 -7.17 4.81 13.76
C PHE A 315 -8.00 3.86 12.89
N ILE A 316 -9.20 4.28 12.48
CA ILE A 316 -10.06 3.45 11.62
C ILE A 316 -9.41 3.23 10.24
N ALA A 317 -8.86 4.28 9.64
CA ALA A 317 -8.30 4.22 8.29
C ALA A 317 -6.96 3.46 8.23
N TRP A 318 -6.07 3.69 9.19
CA TRP A 318 -4.67 3.24 9.10
C TRP A 318 -4.35 2.02 9.94
N ALA A 319 -4.92 1.85 11.15
CA ALA A 319 -4.56 0.72 12.01
C ALA A 319 -4.73 -0.67 11.32
N PRO A 320 -5.77 -0.91 10.50
CA PRO A 320 -5.92 -2.15 9.74
C PRO A 320 -4.89 -2.35 8.62
N LEU A 321 -4.24 -1.28 8.17
CA LEU A 321 -3.35 -1.27 7.02
C LEU A 321 -1.87 -1.46 7.38
N ILE A 322 -1.51 -1.48 8.67
CA ILE A 322 -0.11 -1.59 9.11
C ILE A 322 0.22 -3.07 9.42
N PRO A 323 0.86 -3.82 8.50
CA PRO A 323 1.06 -5.25 8.70
C PRO A 323 2.10 -5.52 9.78
N GLY A 324 1.84 -6.51 10.64
CA GLY A 324 2.81 -6.96 11.65
C GLY A 324 2.98 -6.04 12.86
N TRP A 325 2.15 -5.01 13.00
CA TRP A 325 2.22 -4.12 14.16
C TRP A 325 1.60 -4.72 15.43
N GLY A 326 0.47 -5.42 15.30
CA GLY A 326 -0.17 -6.11 16.42
C GLY A 326 -1.01 -7.31 15.99
N THR A 327 -1.67 -7.92 16.97
CA THR A 327 -2.63 -9.01 16.75
C THR A 327 -3.93 -8.50 16.12
N SER A 328 -4.74 -9.40 15.56
CA SER A 328 -6.08 -9.05 15.04
C SER A 328 -6.94 -8.38 16.11
N GLN A 329 -6.84 -8.82 17.36
CA GLN A 329 -7.54 -8.21 18.49
C GLN A 329 -7.09 -6.75 18.70
N GLN A 330 -5.79 -6.49 18.74
CA GLN A 330 -5.28 -5.12 18.88
C GLN A 330 -5.73 -4.22 17.71
N VAL A 331 -5.82 -4.75 16.49
CA VAL A 331 -6.36 -3.99 15.35
C VAL A 331 -7.83 -3.66 15.56
N GLU A 332 -8.66 -4.63 15.97
CA GLU A 332 -10.08 -4.39 16.27
C GLU A 332 -10.27 -3.42 17.43
N ASP A 333 -9.41 -3.47 18.45
CA ASP A 333 -9.44 -2.55 19.59
C ASP A 333 -9.12 -1.11 19.15
N ALA A 334 -8.14 -0.93 18.25
CA ALA A 334 -7.83 0.38 17.66
C ALA A 334 -9.01 0.92 16.84
N VAL A 335 -9.67 0.07 16.05
CA VAL A 335 -10.85 0.43 15.25
C VAL A 335 -12.03 0.80 16.17
N ARG A 336 -12.26 0.04 17.24
CA ARG A 336 -13.31 0.31 18.24
C ARG A 336 -13.05 1.63 18.97
N LEU A 337 -11.81 1.85 19.40
CA LEU A 337 -11.39 3.10 20.01
C LEU A 337 -11.58 4.27 19.05
N GLY A 338 -11.18 4.12 17.78
CA GLY A 338 -11.38 5.14 16.75
C GLY A 338 -12.84 5.54 16.58
N ARG A 339 -13.76 4.57 16.54
CA ARG A 339 -15.21 4.83 16.52
C ARG A 339 -15.65 5.64 17.72
N ASP A 340 -15.30 5.19 18.93
CA ASP A 340 -15.75 5.82 20.17
C ASP A 340 -15.24 7.26 20.30
N ILE A 341 -14.02 7.53 19.82
CA ILE A 341 -13.47 8.88 19.77
C ILE A 341 -14.25 9.74 18.77
N VAL A 342 -14.49 9.24 17.55
CA VAL A 342 -15.20 10.00 16.51
C VAL A 342 -16.63 10.34 16.95
N THR A 343 -17.38 9.37 17.48
CA THR A 343 -18.79 9.59 17.87
C THR A 343 -18.91 10.57 19.03
N LYS A 344 -18.11 10.40 20.08
CA LYS A 344 -18.12 11.32 21.24
C LYS A 344 -17.67 12.73 20.86
N ALA A 345 -16.63 12.86 20.04
CA ALA A 345 -16.14 14.15 19.60
C ALA A 345 -17.15 14.85 18.67
N TRP A 346 -17.85 14.08 17.82
CA TRP A 346 -18.93 14.60 16.97
C TRP A 346 -20.11 15.13 17.78
N GLU A 347 -20.50 14.44 18.84
CA GLU A 347 -21.56 14.85 19.78
C GLU A 347 -21.14 16.02 20.69
N ARG A 348 -19.89 16.48 20.59
CA ARG A 348 -19.29 17.50 21.47
C ARG A 348 -19.37 17.08 22.95
N ASP A 349 -19.30 15.79 23.23
CA ASP A 349 -19.36 15.27 24.59
C ASP A 349 -18.12 15.74 25.36
N ARG A 350 -18.30 16.71 26.26
CA ARG A 350 -17.19 17.26 27.06
C ARG A 350 -16.57 16.23 28.00
N SER A 351 -17.21 15.10 28.27
CA SER A 351 -16.57 13.99 29.00
C SER A 351 -15.33 13.45 28.28
N CYS A 352 -15.25 13.58 26.94
CA CYS A 352 -14.05 13.21 26.19
C CYS A 352 -12.88 14.20 26.36
N ILE A 353 -13.14 15.40 26.90
CA ILE A 353 -12.13 16.45 27.15
C ILE A 353 -11.95 16.75 28.65
N SER A 354 -12.92 16.43 29.51
CA SER A 354 -12.90 16.78 30.94
C SER A 354 -13.31 15.65 31.88
N SER A 355 -12.43 15.43 32.88
CA SER A 355 -12.61 14.89 34.24
C SER A 355 -12.63 13.36 34.48
N SER A 356 -11.52 12.91 35.10
CA SER A 356 -11.35 12.21 36.39
C SER A 356 -12.17 10.98 36.80
N ASP A 357 -13.09 10.44 36.00
CA ASP A 357 -13.79 9.19 36.37
C ASP A 357 -13.66 8.10 35.29
N THR A 358 -13.68 6.86 35.79
CA THR A 358 -13.13 5.61 35.25
C THR A 358 -13.78 5.06 33.98
N ASP A 359 -12.95 4.81 32.96
CA ASP A 359 -12.84 3.59 32.14
C ASP A 359 -11.66 3.77 31.16
N HIS A 360 -11.07 2.69 30.63
CA HIS A 360 -9.81 2.66 29.85
C HIS A 360 -9.65 3.71 28.72
N LEU A 361 -10.75 4.29 28.22
CA LEU A 361 -10.75 5.41 27.27
C LEU A 361 -10.13 6.70 27.84
N THR A 362 -10.26 6.94 29.15
CA THR A 362 -9.91 8.23 29.78
C THR A 362 -8.40 8.39 29.96
N GLU A 363 -7.63 7.33 30.22
CA GLU A 363 -6.15 7.42 30.23
C GLU A 363 -5.59 7.74 28.83
N HIS A 364 -6.24 7.23 27.79
CA HIS A 364 -5.83 7.37 26.40
C HIS A 364 -6.12 8.78 25.86
N LEU A 365 -7.22 9.39 26.32
CA LEU A 365 -7.64 10.75 25.98
C LEU A 365 -7.08 11.82 26.93
N GLN A 366 -6.70 11.47 28.17
CA GLN A 366 -6.02 12.38 29.11
C GLN A 366 -4.66 12.87 28.57
N ALA A 367 -3.96 12.04 27.79
CA ALA A 367 -2.75 12.47 27.09
C ALA A 367 -3.05 13.58 26.05
N MET A 368 -4.28 13.65 25.54
CA MET A 368 -4.74 14.50 24.44
C MET A 368 -5.65 15.67 24.86
N ALA A 369 -5.90 15.89 26.17
CA ALA A 369 -6.77 16.95 26.67
C ALA A 369 -5.98 18.14 27.27
N PRO A 370 -6.30 19.40 26.92
CA PRO A 370 -5.59 20.58 27.44
C PRO A 370 -5.84 20.76 28.94
N SER A 371 -4.76 20.97 29.70
CA SER A 371 -4.80 21.25 31.14
C SER A 371 -5.51 22.57 31.44
N LYS A 372 -6.58 22.53 32.24
CA LYS A 372 -7.25 23.74 32.74
C LYS A 372 -6.32 24.49 33.71
N LYS A 373 -5.80 25.65 33.29
CA LYS A 373 -5.38 26.69 34.24
C LYS A 373 -6.59 27.09 35.08
N LYS A 374 -6.53 26.88 36.40
CA LYS A 374 -7.48 27.45 37.37
C LYS A 374 -7.45 28.97 37.23
N ARG A 375 -8.41 29.53 36.51
CA ARG A 375 -8.65 30.97 36.45
C ARG A 375 -9.36 31.34 37.75
N ASN A 376 -8.62 31.87 38.72
CA ASN A 376 -9.20 32.45 39.93
C ASN A 376 -10.18 33.56 39.53
N GLN A 377 -11.47 33.32 39.71
CA GLN A 377 -12.49 34.35 39.63
C GLN A 377 -12.39 35.23 40.88
N SER A 378 -11.85 36.44 40.73
CA SER A 378 -12.18 37.54 41.62
C SER A 378 -13.50 38.17 41.16
N LYS A 379 -14.45 38.26 42.10
CA LYS A 379 -15.78 38.82 41.93
C LYS A 379 -15.70 40.34 41.67
N SER A 380 -16.34 40.82 40.62
CA SER A 380 -16.93 42.17 40.61
C SER A 380 -18.18 42.22 39.72
N LYS A 381 -19.22 42.89 40.24
CA LYS A 381 -20.60 42.95 39.73
C LYS A 381 -20.74 43.79 38.44
N PRO A 382 -21.81 43.60 37.66
CA PRO A 382 -21.99 44.26 36.36
C PRO A 382 -22.69 45.63 36.49
N SER A 383 -22.51 46.48 35.49
CA SER A 383 -23.39 47.63 35.20
C SER A 383 -23.49 47.88 33.69
N PRO A 384 -24.61 48.43 33.20
CA PRO A 384 -25.22 48.04 31.92
C PRO A 384 -25.18 49.14 30.85
N SER A 385 -25.81 48.85 29.69
CA SER A 385 -26.14 49.72 28.53
C SER A 385 -25.17 49.55 27.35
N LYS A 386 -25.58 49.43 26.07
CA LYS A 386 -26.83 49.75 25.36
C LYS A 386 -26.98 48.82 24.16
N ARG A 387 -28.20 48.27 23.98
CA ARG A 387 -28.72 47.75 22.71
C ARG A 387 -28.88 48.92 21.73
N ARG A 388 -28.47 48.73 20.47
CA ARG A 388 -29.07 49.43 19.33
C ARG A 388 -29.27 48.42 18.19
N LYS A 389 -30.47 48.45 17.63
CA LYS A 389 -31.10 47.54 16.68
C LYS A 389 -31.50 48.41 15.49
N VAL A 390 -31.01 48.14 14.29
CA VAL A 390 -31.45 48.69 12.99
C VAL A 390 -30.80 47.80 11.91
N LEU A 391 -31.36 47.44 10.76
CA LEU A 391 -32.70 47.30 10.18
C LEU A 391 -32.37 46.80 8.75
N GLU A 392 -33.07 45.78 8.26
CA GLU A 392 -33.01 45.36 6.85
C GLU A 392 -33.49 46.48 5.94
N THR A 393 -32.80 46.70 4.82
CA THR A 393 -33.38 47.23 3.57
C THR A 393 -32.49 46.81 2.40
N ALA A 394 -33.10 46.12 1.43
CA ALA A 394 -32.58 45.95 0.08
C ALA A 394 -32.78 47.25 -0.73
N PRO A 395 -32.08 47.42 -1.86
CA PRO A 395 -32.84 47.58 -3.11
C PRO A 395 -32.24 46.86 -4.32
N GLU A 396 -33.11 46.77 -5.33
CA GLU A 396 -33.05 46.09 -6.62
C GLU A 396 -31.99 46.60 -7.61
N ALA A 397 -31.78 45.77 -8.63
CA ALA A 397 -30.96 45.97 -9.83
C ALA A 397 -31.46 47.09 -10.77
N PRO A 398 -30.66 47.41 -11.80
CA PRO A 398 -31.23 47.42 -13.13
C PRO A 398 -30.44 46.63 -14.18
N ASP A 399 -31.26 46.02 -15.02
CA ASP A 399 -31.10 45.30 -16.28
C ASP A 399 -30.51 46.19 -17.41
N GLN A 400 -29.63 45.65 -18.27
CA GLN A 400 -29.55 45.96 -19.71
C GLN A 400 -28.83 44.83 -20.49
N SER A 401 -29.60 44.28 -21.42
CA SER A 401 -29.31 43.34 -22.51
C SER A 401 -28.53 43.95 -23.68
N GLU A 402 -27.76 43.13 -24.41
CA GLU A 402 -27.66 43.24 -25.88
C GLU A 402 -27.22 41.90 -26.52
N GLU A 403 -28.02 41.44 -27.49
CA GLU A 403 -27.80 40.32 -28.44
C GLU A 403 -26.70 40.70 -29.47
N ALA A 404 -26.07 39.86 -30.31
CA ALA A 404 -26.68 38.87 -31.20
C ALA A 404 -25.62 38.06 -32.03
N VAL A 405 -26.04 36.86 -32.46
CA VAL A 405 -25.82 36.16 -33.76
C VAL A 405 -24.50 35.35 -34.04
N PRO A 406 -24.62 34.07 -34.48
CA PRO A 406 -23.50 33.18 -34.85
C PRO A 406 -23.38 32.80 -36.36
N GLN A 407 -22.25 32.12 -36.69
CA GLN A 407 -21.90 31.28 -37.87
C GLN A 407 -21.09 31.93 -39.04
N PRO A 408 -20.40 31.18 -39.97
CA PRO A 408 -20.19 29.71 -40.14
C PRO A 408 -18.75 29.21 -40.57
N THR A 409 -18.53 27.88 -40.55
CA THR A 409 -17.65 26.96 -41.38
C THR A 409 -16.15 27.26 -41.63
N VAL A 410 -15.23 26.28 -41.67
CA VAL A 410 -14.95 25.37 -42.82
C VAL A 410 -14.03 24.19 -42.40
N SER A 411 -14.22 23.03 -43.05
CA SER A 411 -13.38 21.81 -43.06
C SER A 411 -12.58 21.70 -44.37
N LEU A 412 -11.41 21.03 -44.38
CA LEU A 412 -10.75 20.34 -45.54
C LEU A 412 -9.42 19.69 -45.04
N GLN A 413 -9.33 18.37 -44.86
CA GLN A 413 -8.80 17.35 -45.81
C GLN A 413 -7.45 17.65 -46.47
N ALA A 414 -6.45 16.81 -46.20
CA ALA A 414 -5.47 16.36 -47.20
C ALA A 414 -4.91 14.97 -46.82
N GLN A 415 -4.66 14.18 -47.86
CA GLN A 415 -4.51 12.73 -47.92
C GLN A 415 -3.02 12.32 -48.13
N PRO A 416 -2.67 11.02 -48.31
CA PRO A 416 -1.40 10.41 -47.94
C PRO A 416 -0.35 10.40 -49.07
N VAL A 417 0.88 10.04 -48.73
CA VAL A 417 1.93 9.66 -49.68
C VAL A 417 2.49 8.28 -49.29
N SER A 418 2.45 7.35 -50.25
CA SER A 418 3.16 6.06 -50.31
C SER A 418 3.90 6.02 -51.67
N PRO A 419 4.57 4.94 -52.12
CA PRO A 419 5.23 3.78 -51.50
C PRO A 419 6.65 3.52 -52.10
N VAL A 420 7.44 2.54 -51.62
CA VAL A 420 8.31 1.74 -52.51
C VAL A 420 8.46 0.28 -52.02
N ASP A 421 7.99 -0.60 -52.90
CA ASP A 421 8.15 -2.05 -53.11
C ASP A 421 9.47 -2.70 -52.62
N SER A 422 9.52 -4.00 -52.26
CA SER A 422 9.24 -5.07 -53.21
C SER A 422 9.31 -6.51 -52.63
N LEU A 423 8.32 -7.32 -53.06
CA LEU A 423 8.38 -8.73 -53.51
C LEU A 423 8.59 -9.86 -52.46
N SER A 424 7.80 -10.95 -52.39
CA SER A 424 6.77 -11.47 -53.29
C SER A 424 5.97 -12.65 -52.68
N SER A 425 4.68 -12.74 -53.07
CA SER A 425 3.91 -13.95 -53.44
C SER A 425 3.55 -15.01 -52.37
N ASN A 426 2.39 -15.68 -52.37
CA ASN A 426 1.03 -15.50 -52.87
C ASN A 426 0.30 -16.81 -52.49
N VAL A 427 -0.68 -16.79 -51.57
CA VAL A 427 -1.84 -17.69 -51.64
C VAL A 427 -3.04 -16.99 -50.98
N SER A 428 -4.11 -16.79 -51.75
CA SER A 428 -5.44 -16.36 -51.30
C SER A 428 -6.32 -17.59 -51.04
N PHE A 429 -7.15 -17.60 -49.99
CA PHE A 429 -8.61 -17.76 -50.09
C PHE A 429 -9.34 -17.66 -48.72
N LYS A 430 -10.31 -16.73 -48.70
CA LYS A 430 -11.59 -16.64 -47.95
C LYS A 430 -11.66 -16.61 -46.41
N LEU A 431 -11.78 -15.36 -45.96
CA LEU A 431 -12.58 -14.78 -44.87
C LEU A 431 -13.72 -15.66 -44.28
N HIS A 432 -13.58 -16.02 -43.00
CA HIS A 432 -14.65 -15.90 -42.01
C HIS A 432 -14.25 -14.84 -40.98
N GLN A 433 -15.25 -14.11 -40.50
CA GLN A 433 -15.15 -12.77 -39.95
C GLN A 433 -14.20 -12.61 -38.75
N ARG A 434 -13.34 -11.61 -38.89
CA ARG A 434 -12.55 -10.83 -37.92
C ARG A 434 -12.87 -11.02 -36.43
N LEU A 435 -11.85 -11.45 -35.67
CA LEU A 435 -11.35 -10.69 -34.53
C LEU A 435 -9.90 -10.32 -34.85
N GLU A 436 -9.63 -9.03 -34.88
CA GLU A 436 -8.30 -8.46 -35.15
C GLU A 436 -7.36 -8.89 -34.02
N ARG A 437 -6.34 -9.67 -34.40
CA ARG A 437 -5.20 -10.02 -33.56
C ARG A 437 -4.43 -8.73 -33.29
N TYR A 438 -4.24 -8.41 -32.02
CA TYR A 438 -3.11 -7.60 -31.60
C TYR A 438 -1.91 -8.54 -31.46
N ASP A 439 -0.89 -8.25 -32.26
CA ASP A 439 0.52 -8.63 -32.15
C ASP A 439 0.99 -8.46 -30.67
N ASP A 440 1.76 -9.31 -29.99
CA ASP A 440 2.70 -10.37 -30.33
C ASP A 440 2.78 -11.40 -29.17
N LEU A 441 2.69 -12.70 -29.47
CA LEU A 441 3.35 -13.74 -28.66
C LEU A 441 4.12 -14.66 -29.60
N GLU A 442 5.43 -14.41 -29.70
CA GLU A 442 6.51 -15.39 -29.79
C GLU A 442 7.79 -14.64 -29.34
N PRO A 443 8.39 -15.06 -28.22
CA PRO A 443 9.56 -15.92 -28.36
C PRO A 443 9.42 -17.16 -27.46
N SER A 444 9.09 -18.29 -28.10
CA SER A 444 9.34 -19.66 -27.63
C SER A 444 9.06 -19.93 -26.14
N GLY A 445 7.80 -20.18 -25.77
CA GLY A 445 7.52 -20.71 -24.44
C GLY A 445 6.06 -20.89 -24.09
N VAL A 446 5.25 -19.83 -24.00
CA VAL A 446 3.87 -19.90 -23.49
C VAL A 446 2.86 -19.85 -24.64
N ILE A 447 1.96 -20.84 -24.71
CA ILE A 447 0.95 -20.94 -25.75
C ILE A 447 -0.43 -21.02 -25.10
N VAL A 448 -1.32 -20.09 -25.45
CA VAL A 448 -2.70 -20.01 -24.93
C VAL A 448 -3.68 -20.49 -25.98
N ASP A 449 -4.81 -21.02 -25.52
CA ASP A 449 -5.91 -21.54 -26.36
C ASP A 449 -5.52 -22.74 -27.23
N VAL A 450 -4.70 -23.64 -26.64
CA VAL A 450 -4.32 -24.90 -27.29
C VAL A 450 -5.23 -26.04 -26.85
N GLU A 451 -5.43 -27.00 -27.75
CA GLU A 451 -6.12 -28.22 -27.39
C GLU A 451 -5.27 -29.05 -26.41
N PRO A 452 -5.79 -29.42 -25.23
CA PRO A 452 -5.02 -30.19 -24.28
C PRO A 452 -4.81 -31.63 -24.79
N SER A 453 -3.61 -32.18 -24.58
CA SER A 453 -3.35 -33.60 -24.92
C SER A 453 -4.33 -34.53 -24.20
N ASP A 454 -4.65 -35.69 -24.79
CA ASP A 454 -5.60 -36.65 -24.20
C ASP A 454 -5.22 -37.04 -22.77
N LYS A 455 -3.92 -37.15 -22.48
CA LYS A 455 -3.40 -37.46 -21.14
C LYS A 455 -3.68 -36.34 -20.13
N ILE A 456 -3.52 -35.08 -20.53
CA ILE A 456 -3.81 -33.93 -19.65
C ILE A 456 -5.32 -33.73 -19.51
N LYS A 457 -6.09 -33.90 -20.59
CA LYS A 457 -7.56 -33.93 -20.56
C LYS A 457 -8.06 -34.98 -19.58
N GLU A 458 -7.58 -36.22 -19.71
CA GLU A 458 -7.99 -37.34 -18.86
C GLU A 458 -7.59 -37.07 -17.40
N TYR A 459 -6.36 -36.61 -17.14
CA TYR A 459 -5.93 -36.32 -15.77
C TYR A 459 -6.74 -35.18 -15.14
N ALA A 460 -6.92 -34.06 -15.85
CA ALA A 460 -7.71 -32.93 -15.36
C ALA A 460 -9.18 -33.33 -15.13
N HIS A 461 -9.82 -34.01 -16.09
CA HIS A 461 -11.24 -34.36 -15.98
C HIS A 461 -11.51 -35.53 -15.02
N SER A 462 -10.73 -36.60 -15.06
CA SER A 462 -11.00 -37.82 -14.29
C SER A 462 -10.41 -37.75 -12.88
N THR A 463 -9.18 -37.26 -12.73
CA THR A 463 -8.46 -37.26 -11.45
C THR A 463 -8.78 -36.02 -10.62
N VAL A 464 -8.71 -34.83 -11.23
CA VAL A 464 -8.91 -33.57 -10.50
C VAL A 464 -10.39 -33.23 -10.38
N LEU A 465 -11.09 -33.03 -11.51
CA LEU A 465 -12.45 -32.47 -11.55
C LEU A 465 -13.57 -33.54 -11.39
N GLY A 466 -13.25 -34.83 -11.54
CA GLY A 466 -14.21 -35.93 -11.70
C GLY A 466 -14.63 -36.67 -10.42
N SER A 467 -14.16 -36.25 -9.24
CA SER A 467 -14.32 -37.05 -8.01
C SER A 467 -15.78 -37.24 -7.54
N LYS A 468 -16.18 -38.48 -7.27
CA LYS A 468 -17.50 -38.84 -6.69
C LYS A 468 -17.72 -38.30 -5.27
N LYS A 469 -16.65 -37.94 -4.54
CA LYS A 469 -16.68 -37.30 -3.21
C LYS A 469 -17.06 -35.80 -3.26
N LEU A 470 -17.35 -35.25 -4.44
CA LEU A 470 -17.88 -33.88 -4.63
C LEU A 470 -19.39 -33.78 -4.35
N ARG A 471 -20.04 -34.92 -4.03
CA ARG A 471 -21.47 -35.00 -3.70
C ARG A 471 -21.85 -34.39 -2.35
N MET A 472 -20.88 -34.13 -1.46
CA MET A 472 -21.10 -33.43 -0.19
C MET A 472 -20.71 -31.95 -0.23
N VAL A 473 -20.73 -31.30 -1.40
CA VAL A 473 -20.88 -29.84 -1.45
C VAL A 473 -22.34 -29.49 -1.14
N GLU A 474 -22.86 -30.01 -0.04
CA GLU A 474 -24.02 -29.48 0.66
C GLU A 474 -23.48 -28.41 1.61
N GLN A 475 -23.08 -27.27 1.04
CA GLN A 475 -22.88 -26.05 1.82
C GLN A 475 -23.80 -24.99 1.24
N SER A 476 -25.08 -25.13 1.58
CA SER A 476 -26.15 -24.22 1.16
C SER A 476 -25.88 -22.76 1.51
N LYS A 477 -24.88 -22.43 2.36
CA LYS A 477 -24.48 -21.06 2.68
C LYS A 477 -23.40 -20.45 1.76
N VAL A 478 -22.40 -21.21 1.31
CA VAL A 478 -21.31 -20.66 0.46
C VAL A 478 -21.80 -20.45 -0.96
N VAL A 479 -22.59 -21.40 -1.50
CA VAL A 479 -23.19 -21.26 -2.83
C VAL A 479 -24.19 -20.10 -2.84
N GLU A 480 -25.01 -19.98 -1.80
CA GLU A 480 -25.97 -18.88 -1.64
C GLU A 480 -25.27 -17.53 -1.48
N ALA A 481 -24.23 -17.42 -0.64
CA ALA A 481 -23.46 -16.19 -0.49
C ALA A 481 -22.76 -15.79 -1.80
N PHE A 482 -22.15 -16.76 -2.50
CA PHE A 482 -21.49 -16.52 -3.79
C PHE A 482 -22.50 -16.07 -4.85
N MET A 483 -23.65 -16.74 -4.95
CA MET A 483 -24.73 -16.35 -5.87
C MET A 483 -25.30 -14.97 -5.54
N THR A 484 -25.58 -14.70 -4.26
CA THR A 484 -26.11 -13.42 -3.80
C THR A 484 -25.16 -12.28 -4.13
N LYS A 485 -23.87 -12.48 -3.87
CA LYS A 485 -22.85 -11.47 -4.15
C LYS A 485 -22.64 -11.27 -5.65
N ILE A 486 -22.66 -12.33 -6.47
CA ILE A 486 -22.65 -12.19 -7.93
C ILE A 486 -23.86 -11.39 -8.43
N ALA A 487 -25.06 -11.68 -7.92
CA ALA A 487 -26.27 -10.95 -8.30
C ALA A 487 -26.20 -9.48 -7.88
N GLU A 488 -25.58 -9.16 -6.75
CA GLU A 488 -25.31 -7.79 -6.29
C GLU A 488 -24.33 -7.08 -7.23
N LEU A 489 -23.17 -7.68 -7.50
CA LEU A 489 -22.12 -7.09 -8.33
C LEU A 489 -22.59 -6.89 -9.77
N SER A 490 -23.33 -7.86 -10.33
CA SER A 490 -23.83 -7.81 -11.72
C SER A 490 -24.92 -6.76 -11.94
N ARG A 491 -25.55 -6.22 -10.87
CA ARG A 491 -26.62 -5.21 -10.95
C ARG A 491 -26.10 -3.78 -11.00
N ARG A 492 -24.81 -3.57 -10.73
CA ARG A 492 -24.20 -2.24 -10.68
C ARG A 492 -22.86 -2.23 -11.41
N ASN A 493 -22.29 -1.04 -11.58
CA ASN A 493 -20.93 -0.91 -12.06
C ASN A 493 -19.96 -1.33 -10.95
N SER A 494 -19.66 -2.63 -10.88
CA SER A 494 -18.77 -3.24 -9.90
C SER A 494 -17.32 -3.11 -10.33
N MET A 495 -16.40 -2.90 -9.39
CA MET A 495 -14.97 -2.78 -9.66
C MET A 495 -14.28 -4.15 -9.64
N LYS A 496 -13.16 -4.29 -10.37
CA LYS A 496 -12.29 -5.49 -10.38
C LYS A 496 -12.05 -6.08 -8.99
N HIS A 497 -11.63 -5.26 -8.02
CA HIS A 497 -11.28 -5.73 -6.67
C HIS A 497 -12.46 -6.38 -5.93
N GLU A 498 -13.71 -6.05 -6.29
CA GLU A 498 -14.90 -6.66 -5.70
C GLU A 498 -15.12 -8.09 -6.21
N TRP A 499 -14.83 -8.33 -7.48
CA TRP A 499 -14.83 -9.67 -8.08
C TRP A 499 -13.67 -10.52 -7.55
N VAL A 500 -12.48 -9.93 -7.35
CA VAL A 500 -11.35 -10.60 -6.68
C VAL A 500 -11.75 -11.01 -5.26
N GLY A 501 -12.32 -10.06 -4.48
CA GLY A 501 -12.79 -10.33 -3.12
C GLY A 501 -13.89 -11.39 -3.07
N LEU A 502 -14.82 -11.43 -4.03
CA LEU A 502 -15.83 -12.48 -4.16
C LEU A 502 -15.20 -13.87 -4.29
N ILE A 503 -14.24 -14.04 -5.23
CA ILE A 503 -13.62 -15.33 -5.51
C ILE A 503 -12.73 -15.74 -4.33
N HIS A 504 -11.97 -14.81 -3.77
CA HIS A 504 -11.09 -15.09 -2.64
C HIS A 504 -11.88 -15.52 -1.40
N ASN A 505 -12.97 -14.81 -1.09
CA ASN A 505 -13.86 -15.19 0.01
C ASN A 505 -14.45 -16.59 -0.21
N ALA A 506 -14.81 -16.95 -1.43
CA ALA A 506 -15.28 -18.30 -1.74
C ALA A 506 -14.20 -19.35 -1.44
N ILE A 507 -12.95 -19.12 -1.86
CA ILE A 507 -11.81 -20.01 -1.57
C ILE A 507 -11.59 -20.15 -0.05
N LEU A 508 -11.64 -19.03 0.68
CA LEU A 508 -11.39 -19.02 2.12
C LEU A 508 -12.46 -19.80 2.91
N HIS A 509 -13.72 -19.73 2.50
CA HIS A 509 -14.85 -20.31 3.24
C HIS A 509 -15.25 -21.72 2.79
N MET A 510 -14.59 -22.28 1.77
CA MET A 510 -14.75 -23.69 1.40
C MET A 510 -14.25 -24.60 2.52
N ASN A 511 -15.11 -25.52 2.98
CA ASN A 511 -14.73 -26.50 4.01
C ASN A 511 -13.86 -27.62 3.42
N LEU A 512 -12.55 -27.40 3.43
CA LEU A 512 -11.54 -28.33 2.93
C LEU A 512 -10.86 -29.08 4.08
N GLU A 513 -10.81 -30.42 3.98
CA GLU A 513 -9.95 -31.24 4.84
C GLU A 513 -8.49 -30.76 4.69
N ASN A 514 -7.84 -30.46 5.82
CA ASN A 514 -6.47 -29.92 5.86
C ASN A 514 -6.29 -28.53 5.21
N ARG A 515 -7.21 -27.58 5.46
CA ARG A 515 -7.07 -26.17 5.00
C ARG A 515 -5.74 -25.52 5.37
N VAL A 516 -5.12 -25.91 6.48
CA VAL A 516 -3.78 -25.45 6.90
C VAL A 516 -2.65 -25.78 5.91
N ALA A 517 -2.90 -26.73 4.99
CA ALA A 517 -1.92 -27.20 4.02
C ALA A 517 -1.73 -26.26 2.83
N PHE A 518 -2.60 -25.26 2.65
CA PHE A 518 -2.46 -24.28 1.58
C PHE A 518 -2.57 -22.86 2.12
N ARG A 519 -2.03 -21.90 1.35
CA ARG A 519 -2.11 -20.47 1.61
C ARG A 519 -2.60 -19.78 0.34
N THR A 520 -3.29 -18.67 0.53
CA THR A 520 -3.75 -17.78 -0.54
C THR A 520 -3.09 -16.42 -0.34
N VAL A 521 -2.76 -15.75 -1.45
CA VAL A 521 -2.15 -14.42 -1.44
C VAL A 521 -2.82 -13.61 -2.54
N GLU A 522 -3.23 -12.38 -2.22
CA GLU A 522 -3.88 -11.47 -3.17
C GLU A 522 -2.92 -10.38 -3.64
N ASP A 523 -3.04 -10.03 -4.93
CA ASP A 523 -2.51 -8.80 -5.52
C ASP A 523 -1.00 -8.57 -5.28
N LYS A 524 -0.22 -9.65 -5.40
CA LYS A 524 1.25 -9.63 -5.25
C LYS A 524 1.95 -10.00 -6.56
N GLU A 525 2.99 -9.25 -6.87
CA GLU A 525 3.83 -9.48 -8.04
C GLU A 525 4.75 -10.67 -7.81
N LEU A 526 4.74 -11.62 -8.74
CA LEU A 526 5.65 -12.76 -8.71
C LEU A 526 7.08 -12.30 -9.05
N HIS A 527 8.06 -12.86 -8.36
CA HIS A 527 9.48 -12.61 -8.52
C HIS A 527 9.96 -13.03 -9.90
N ARG A 528 10.73 -12.18 -10.58
CA ARG A 528 11.14 -12.42 -11.97
C ARG A 528 11.99 -13.68 -12.15
N ASP A 529 12.77 -14.07 -11.16
CA ASP A 529 13.65 -15.26 -11.27
C ASP A 529 12.87 -16.58 -11.37
N ILE A 530 11.54 -16.57 -11.16
CA ILE A 530 10.70 -17.76 -11.39
C ILE A 530 10.13 -17.81 -12.81
N MET A 531 10.30 -16.77 -13.62
CA MET A 531 9.84 -16.75 -15.01
C MET A 531 10.89 -17.42 -15.90
N PRO A 532 10.50 -18.20 -16.92
CA PRO A 532 11.41 -18.62 -17.99
C PRO A 532 12.15 -17.40 -18.57
N GLN A 533 13.43 -17.53 -18.93
CA GLN A 533 14.26 -16.41 -19.43
C GLN A 533 13.57 -15.50 -20.47
N PRO A 534 12.80 -16.02 -21.46
CA PRO A 534 12.09 -15.18 -22.43
C PRO A 534 11.04 -14.25 -21.81
N LEU A 535 10.52 -14.59 -20.63
CA LEU A 535 9.46 -13.89 -19.89
C LEU A 535 10.00 -13.06 -18.71
N GLN A 536 11.31 -12.98 -18.54
CA GLN A 536 11.95 -12.13 -17.53
C GLN A 536 12.04 -10.65 -17.97
N SER A 537 11.55 -10.31 -19.19
CA SER A 537 11.55 -8.95 -19.72
C SER A 537 10.62 -8.01 -18.92
N LEU A 538 10.92 -6.71 -18.92
CA LEU A 538 10.20 -5.68 -18.14
C LEU A 538 8.72 -5.53 -18.51
N GLU A 539 8.31 -6.03 -19.67
CA GLU A 539 6.98 -5.91 -20.26
C GLU A 539 5.99 -6.96 -19.73
N HIS A 540 6.48 -8.11 -19.22
CA HIS A 540 5.65 -9.26 -18.86
C HIS A 540 5.57 -9.42 -17.33
N ARG A 541 4.89 -8.49 -16.64
CA ARG A 541 4.73 -8.57 -15.19
C ARG A 541 3.59 -9.50 -14.81
N SER A 542 3.91 -10.59 -14.12
CA SER A 542 2.92 -11.51 -13.56
C SER A 542 2.52 -11.06 -12.15
N ARG A 543 1.30 -10.55 -12.01
CA ARG A 543 0.70 -10.17 -10.73
C ARG A 543 -0.68 -10.81 -10.57
N PRO A 544 -0.74 -12.11 -10.22
CA PRO A 544 -2.00 -12.80 -9.98
C PRO A 544 -2.87 -12.03 -9.00
N ASP A 545 -4.15 -11.86 -9.33
CA ASP A 545 -5.13 -11.27 -8.42
C ASP A 545 -5.29 -12.15 -7.18
N ILE A 546 -5.30 -13.48 -7.38
CA ILE A 546 -5.20 -14.47 -6.30
C ILE A 546 -4.23 -15.56 -6.73
N CYS A 547 -3.33 -15.93 -5.84
CA CYS A 547 -2.45 -17.07 -6.00
C CYS A 547 -2.64 -18.02 -4.82
N VAL A 548 -2.75 -19.32 -5.12
CA VAL A 548 -2.95 -20.38 -4.14
C VAL A 548 -1.83 -21.41 -4.27
N GLY A 549 -1.16 -21.70 -3.16
CA GLY A 549 -0.06 -22.65 -3.09
C GLY A 549 -0.01 -23.35 -1.73
N LEU A 550 0.99 -24.19 -1.54
CA LEU A 550 1.19 -24.96 -0.32
C LEU A 550 1.67 -24.05 0.82
N SER A 551 1.20 -24.33 2.05
CA SER A 551 1.64 -23.58 3.23
C SER A 551 3.06 -23.98 3.61
N GLU A 552 3.94 -23.00 3.76
CA GLU A 552 5.32 -23.23 4.18
C GLU A 552 5.42 -23.93 5.53
N SER A 553 4.64 -23.48 6.52
CA SER A 553 4.67 -24.05 7.87
C SER A 553 4.24 -25.51 7.86
N HIS A 554 3.22 -25.84 7.07
CA HIS A 554 2.73 -27.21 6.95
C HIS A 554 3.70 -28.12 6.21
N LEU A 555 4.38 -27.62 5.16
CA LEU A 555 5.44 -28.39 4.51
C LEU A 555 6.59 -28.67 5.48
N ARG A 556 6.97 -27.69 6.30
CA ARG A 556 8.03 -27.84 7.31
C ARG A 556 7.66 -28.90 8.37
N GLU A 557 6.42 -28.90 8.84
CA GLU A 557 5.88 -29.93 9.76
C GLU A 557 5.93 -31.35 9.18
N ILE A 558 5.75 -31.50 7.87
CA ILE A 558 5.80 -32.82 7.21
C ILE A 558 7.24 -33.29 6.98
N LEU A 559 8.14 -32.36 6.64
CA LEU A 559 9.51 -32.68 6.25
C LEU A 559 10.43 -32.91 7.47
N TYR A 560 10.19 -32.20 8.57
CA TYR A 560 11.04 -32.23 9.75
C TYR A 560 10.28 -32.78 10.97
N LYS A 561 10.98 -33.55 11.81
CA LYS A 561 10.42 -34.04 13.09
C LYS A 561 10.12 -32.89 14.06
N ASP A 562 10.99 -31.87 14.08
CA ASP A 562 10.77 -30.62 14.80
C ASP A 562 10.77 -29.45 13.79
N PRO A 563 9.60 -28.85 13.49
CA PRO A 563 9.49 -27.76 12.54
C PRO A 563 10.04 -26.42 13.07
N TYR A 564 10.45 -26.33 14.34
CA TYR A 564 10.99 -25.11 14.94
C TYR A 564 12.51 -25.10 15.05
N ASP A 565 13.15 -26.23 14.75
CA ASP A 565 14.60 -26.36 14.64
C ASP A 565 15.17 -25.34 13.64
N ALA A 566 16.36 -24.81 13.93
CA ALA A 566 17.09 -23.89 13.09
C ALA A 566 17.30 -24.47 11.68
N ALA A 567 17.57 -25.78 11.58
CA ALA A 567 17.72 -26.47 10.29
C ALA A 567 16.42 -26.40 9.45
N ALA A 568 15.27 -26.58 10.09
CA ALA A 568 13.96 -26.55 9.44
C ALA A 568 13.57 -25.11 9.02
N LYS A 569 13.94 -24.09 9.80
CA LYS A 569 13.72 -22.67 9.48
C LYS A 569 14.59 -22.18 8.33
N GLU A 570 15.83 -22.66 8.24
CA GLU A 570 16.76 -22.32 7.17
C GLU A 570 16.56 -23.14 5.88
N PHE A 571 15.74 -24.19 5.91
CA PHE A 571 15.55 -25.11 4.78
C PHE A 571 15.29 -24.38 3.46
N TRP A 572 14.37 -23.42 3.45
CA TRP A 572 13.99 -22.70 2.23
C TRP A 572 15.10 -21.79 1.70
N ASN A 573 15.92 -21.21 2.59
CA ASN A 573 17.07 -20.42 2.20
C ASN A 573 18.14 -21.32 1.57
N LYS A 574 18.41 -22.49 2.17
CA LYS A 574 19.33 -23.50 1.61
C LYS A 574 18.84 -24.00 0.25
N LEU A 575 17.56 -24.33 0.15
CA LEU A 575 16.93 -24.80 -1.09
C LEU A 575 17.09 -23.78 -2.23
N LYS A 576 17.01 -22.48 -1.93
CA LYS A 576 17.26 -21.39 -2.90
C LYS A 576 18.74 -21.17 -3.17
N GLU A 577 19.56 -21.00 -2.14
CA GLU A 577 20.97 -20.57 -2.26
C GLU A 577 21.92 -21.69 -2.71
N LYS A 578 21.67 -22.94 -2.29
CA LYS A 578 22.53 -24.08 -2.60
C LYS A 578 22.05 -24.87 -3.80
N ASP A 579 20.74 -25.13 -3.86
CA ASP A 579 20.15 -26.01 -4.87
C ASP A 579 19.48 -25.23 -6.01
N GLY A 580 19.44 -23.90 -5.91
CA GLY A 580 18.84 -23.05 -6.94
C GLY A 580 17.33 -23.19 -7.06
N VAL A 581 16.64 -23.83 -6.12
CA VAL A 581 15.19 -24.10 -6.21
C VAL A 581 14.40 -22.98 -5.53
N ILE A 582 13.69 -22.19 -6.34
CA ILE A 582 12.76 -21.19 -5.84
C ILE A 582 11.40 -21.84 -5.61
N SER A 583 10.91 -21.77 -4.38
CA SER A 583 9.65 -22.38 -3.96
C SER A 583 8.58 -21.37 -3.58
N ASP A 584 8.94 -20.18 -3.09
CA ASP A 584 8.01 -19.04 -2.89
C ASP A 584 8.09 -18.15 -4.13
N PRO A 585 6.96 -17.85 -4.79
CA PRO A 585 6.98 -17.12 -6.03
C PRO A 585 7.20 -15.62 -5.81
N TYR A 586 7.38 -15.11 -4.59
CA TYR A 586 7.46 -13.68 -4.28
C TYR A 586 8.86 -13.25 -3.80
N ALA A 587 9.21 -12.00 -4.12
CA ALA A 587 10.48 -11.39 -3.70
C ALA A 587 10.58 -11.26 -2.16
N LYS A 588 9.48 -10.81 -1.56
CA LYS A 588 9.29 -10.78 -0.10
C LYS A 588 8.49 -12.01 0.31
N PRO A 589 9.00 -12.87 1.21
CA PRO A 589 8.35 -14.12 1.57
C PRO A 589 6.87 -13.92 1.91
N GLN A 590 6.00 -14.65 1.21
CA GLN A 590 4.57 -14.72 1.55
C GLN A 590 4.23 -16.07 2.20
N TYR A 591 5.22 -16.93 2.44
CA TYR A 591 5.05 -18.24 3.08
C TYR A 591 4.09 -19.16 2.30
N LEU A 592 3.98 -18.93 0.99
CA LEU A 592 3.22 -19.72 0.02
C LEU A 592 4.24 -20.38 -0.90
N ARG A 593 4.24 -21.72 -0.95
CA ARG A 593 5.22 -22.53 -1.68
C ARG A 593 4.56 -23.31 -2.80
N PHE A 594 5.20 -23.41 -3.97
CA PHE A 594 4.74 -24.20 -5.14
C PHE A 594 3.25 -23.95 -5.49
N PRO A 595 2.92 -22.79 -6.09
CA PRO A 595 1.55 -22.46 -6.50
C PRO A 595 0.92 -23.56 -7.35
N PHE A 596 -0.38 -23.79 -7.22
CA PHE A 596 -1.12 -24.78 -8.01
C PHE A 596 -2.47 -24.26 -8.55
N PHE A 597 -2.91 -23.08 -8.09
CA PHE A 597 -4.13 -22.45 -8.58
C PHE A 597 -4.00 -20.92 -8.60
N ILE A 598 -4.36 -20.31 -9.73
CA ILE A 598 -4.20 -18.88 -10.01
C ILE A 598 -5.56 -18.28 -10.39
N VAL A 599 -5.83 -17.04 -10.00
CA VAL A 599 -7.04 -16.32 -10.40
C VAL A 599 -6.66 -14.98 -10.99
N GLU A 600 -7.30 -14.65 -12.12
CA GLU A 600 -7.19 -13.36 -12.80
C GLU A 600 -8.58 -12.84 -13.10
N VAL A 601 -8.83 -11.59 -12.75
CA VAL A 601 -10.06 -10.86 -13.04
C VAL A 601 -9.71 -9.75 -14.03
N ARG A 602 -10.48 -9.68 -15.11
CA ARG A 602 -10.39 -8.60 -16.10
C ARG A 602 -10.60 -7.24 -15.40
N ALA A 603 -9.74 -6.26 -15.67
CA ALA A 603 -9.92 -4.89 -15.24
C ALA A 603 -10.89 -4.13 -16.17
N ASP A 604 -11.61 -3.15 -15.62
CA ASP A 604 -12.61 -2.37 -16.38
C ASP A 604 -12.05 -1.06 -16.98
N PHE A 605 -10.74 -0.78 -16.81
CA PHE A 605 -10.08 0.44 -17.31
C PHE A 605 -8.90 0.10 -18.25
N ASN A 606 -8.57 1.02 -19.16
CA ASN A 606 -7.41 0.98 -20.08
C ASN A 606 -7.43 -0.05 -21.23
N GLY A 607 -8.59 -0.43 -21.76
CA GLY A 607 -8.65 -1.38 -22.89
C GLY A 607 -8.26 -2.81 -22.51
N ASP A 608 -8.21 -3.13 -21.21
CA ASP A 608 -8.04 -4.50 -20.71
C ASP A 608 -9.21 -5.37 -21.18
N ASN A 609 -8.88 -6.54 -21.68
CA ASN A 609 -9.85 -7.46 -22.25
C ASN A 609 -9.64 -8.86 -21.66
N LEU A 610 -10.61 -9.75 -21.91
CA LEU A 610 -10.56 -11.11 -21.40
C LEU A 610 -9.27 -11.85 -21.82
N HIS A 611 -8.74 -11.58 -23.01
CA HIS A 611 -7.49 -12.18 -23.47
C HIS A 611 -6.28 -11.74 -22.66
N GLN A 612 -6.21 -10.48 -22.26
CA GLN A 612 -5.15 -9.99 -21.40
C GLN A 612 -5.22 -10.64 -20.01
N ALA A 613 -6.42 -10.85 -19.45
CA ALA A 613 -6.59 -11.60 -18.21
C ALA A 613 -6.18 -13.10 -18.35
N GLN A 614 -6.50 -13.74 -19.47
CA GLN A 614 -6.03 -15.09 -19.80
C GLN A 614 -4.50 -15.17 -19.89
N ASN A 615 -3.87 -14.18 -20.52
CA ASN A 615 -2.43 -14.13 -20.68
C ASN A 615 -1.73 -13.95 -19.34
N ARG A 616 -2.21 -13.06 -18.47
CA ARG A 616 -1.68 -12.92 -17.10
C ARG A 616 -1.76 -14.24 -16.33
N ALA A 617 -2.88 -14.95 -16.45
CA ALA A 617 -3.06 -16.25 -15.79
C ALA A 617 -2.08 -17.30 -16.33
N ALA A 618 -1.85 -17.31 -17.65
CA ALA A 618 -0.91 -18.22 -18.31
C ALA A 618 0.54 -17.94 -17.90
N VAL A 619 0.96 -16.68 -17.79
CA VAL A 619 2.31 -16.30 -17.33
C VAL A 619 2.52 -16.73 -15.88
N GLY A 620 1.55 -16.45 -14.99
CA GLY A 620 1.64 -16.88 -13.60
C GLY A 620 1.73 -18.40 -13.47
N ALA A 621 0.95 -19.13 -14.29
CA ALA A 621 0.96 -20.59 -14.28
C ALA A 621 2.25 -21.17 -14.86
N ALA A 622 2.86 -20.52 -15.87
CA ALA A 622 4.16 -20.90 -16.39
C ALA A 622 5.26 -20.75 -15.32
N GLY A 623 5.22 -19.69 -14.52
CA GLY A 623 6.12 -19.53 -13.37
C GLY A 623 5.96 -20.66 -12.34
N ALA A 624 4.72 -21.04 -12.03
CA ALA A 624 4.45 -22.18 -11.15
C ALA A 624 4.96 -23.53 -11.71
N LEU A 625 4.77 -23.77 -13.01
CA LEU A 625 5.32 -24.94 -13.70
C LEU A 625 6.86 -24.94 -13.69
N TRP A 626 7.48 -23.78 -13.81
CA TRP A 626 8.94 -23.63 -13.73
C TRP A 626 9.48 -24.00 -12.35
N MET A 627 8.80 -23.61 -11.26
CA MET A 627 9.21 -24.01 -9.91
C MET A 627 9.20 -25.53 -9.72
N LEU A 628 8.24 -26.25 -10.32
CA LEU A 628 8.22 -27.71 -10.33
C LEU A 628 9.36 -28.30 -11.16
N GLN A 629 9.76 -27.61 -12.24
CA GLN A 629 10.91 -27.98 -13.06
C GLN A 629 12.21 -27.82 -12.27
N MET A 630 12.44 -26.67 -11.64
CA MET A 630 13.61 -26.43 -10.79
C MET A 630 13.73 -27.48 -9.69
N LEU A 631 12.62 -27.81 -9.02
CA LEU A 631 12.58 -28.85 -7.99
C LEU A 631 12.91 -30.25 -8.53
N SER A 632 12.55 -30.54 -9.79
CA SER A 632 12.85 -31.84 -10.40
C SER A 632 14.28 -31.94 -10.91
N ASP A 633 14.82 -30.88 -11.49
CA ASP A 633 16.14 -30.87 -12.14
C ASP A 633 17.29 -30.82 -11.13
N ASN A 634 17.09 -30.11 -10.03
CA ASN A 634 18.12 -29.96 -9.00
C ASN A 634 18.03 -31.03 -7.91
N ARG A 635 17.25 -32.10 -8.13
CA ARG A 635 17.12 -33.17 -7.12
C ARG A 635 18.42 -33.98 -7.08
N GLY A 636 18.95 -34.23 -5.88
CA GLY A 636 20.15 -35.06 -5.73
C GLY A 636 19.91 -36.49 -6.23
N ASP A 637 20.89 -37.07 -6.92
CA ASP A 637 20.90 -38.49 -7.34
C ASP A 637 20.97 -39.40 -6.10
N THR A 638 19.82 -39.62 -5.48
CA THR A 638 19.69 -40.59 -4.39
C THR A 638 19.67 -42.00 -4.98
N LYS A 639 20.70 -42.79 -4.64
CA LYS A 639 20.76 -44.21 -4.96
C LYS A 639 19.53 -44.93 -4.35
N SER A 640 18.70 -45.48 -5.24
CA SER A 640 17.66 -46.49 -5.01
C SER A 640 16.25 -46.01 -4.63
N THR A 641 15.32 -46.07 -5.57
CA THR A 641 14.47 -47.26 -5.82
C THR A 641 13.72 -47.03 -7.14
N LYS A 642 13.39 -48.11 -7.88
CA LYS A 642 12.70 -48.05 -9.18
C LYS A 642 11.53 -47.04 -9.15
N PRO A 643 11.34 -46.23 -10.20
CA PRO A 643 10.29 -45.22 -10.22
C PRO A 643 8.95 -45.91 -10.01
N LYS A 644 8.27 -45.62 -8.88
CA LYS A 644 6.86 -45.97 -8.73
C LYS A 644 6.13 -45.37 -9.94
N LYS A 645 5.14 -46.09 -10.49
CA LYS A 645 4.29 -45.71 -11.65
C LYS A 645 3.43 -44.45 -11.41
N GLY A 646 3.93 -43.44 -10.71
CA GLY A 646 3.30 -42.15 -10.49
C GLY A 646 3.64 -41.16 -11.60
N LEU A 647 2.71 -40.27 -11.90
CA LEU A 647 2.95 -39.14 -12.79
C LEU A 647 4.05 -38.23 -12.18
N ASN A 648 5.17 -38.08 -12.89
CA ASN A 648 6.31 -37.20 -12.54
C ASN A 648 5.81 -35.81 -12.10
N ILE A 649 6.44 -35.23 -11.07
CA ILE A 649 6.08 -33.91 -10.51
C ILE A 649 5.99 -32.82 -11.58
N THR A 650 6.84 -32.87 -12.58
CA THR A 650 6.86 -31.89 -13.68
C THR A 650 5.73 -32.08 -14.71
N ASN A 651 5.00 -33.19 -14.65
CA ASN A 651 3.79 -33.40 -15.43
C ASN A 651 2.52 -33.00 -14.65
N LEU A 652 2.65 -32.47 -13.43
CA LEU A 652 1.51 -31.92 -12.72
C LEU A 652 1.01 -30.66 -13.43
N PRO A 653 -0.30 -30.54 -13.68
CA PRO A 653 -0.85 -29.31 -14.24
C PRO A 653 -0.89 -28.19 -13.18
N ILE A 654 -1.03 -26.96 -13.64
CA ILE A 654 -1.47 -25.82 -12.83
C ILE A 654 -2.84 -25.41 -13.33
N PHE A 655 -3.75 -24.98 -12.45
CA PHE A 655 -5.06 -24.48 -12.88
C PHE A 655 -5.12 -22.96 -12.76
N SER A 656 -5.92 -22.32 -13.61
CA SER A 656 -6.32 -20.95 -13.36
C SER A 656 -7.81 -20.72 -13.60
N LEU A 657 -8.35 -19.73 -12.90
CA LEU A 657 -9.70 -19.23 -13.07
C LEU A 657 -9.63 -17.78 -13.55
N VAL A 658 -10.11 -17.52 -14.75
CA VAL A 658 -10.20 -16.18 -15.30
C VAL A 658 -11.65 -15.72 -15.20
N SER A 659 -11.91 -14.49 -14.75
CA SER A 659 -13.26 -13.93 -14.74
C SER A 659 -13.38 -12.58 -15.45
N GLU A 660 -14.52 -12.40 -16.09
CA GLU A 660 -14.99 -11.16 -16.68
C GLU A 660 -16.41 -10.94 -16.15
N GLY A 661 -16.52 -10.15 -15.07
CA GLY A 661 -17.73 -10.09 -14.28
C GLY A 661 -18.24 -11.48 -13.87
N ALA A 662 -19.50 -11.76 -14.15
CA ALA A 662 -20.16 -13.04 -13.84
C ALA A 662 -19.77 -14.21 -14.77
N THR A 663 -18.90 -13.98 -15.76
CA THR A 663 -18.39 -15.03 -16.65
C THR A 663 -17.07 -15.56 -16.10
N PHE A 664 -16.98 -16.87 -15.91
CA PHE A 664 -15.82 -17.56 -15.37
C PHE A 664 -15.31 -18.59 -16.36
N GLN A 665 -13.99 -18.62 -16.58
CA GLN A 665 -13.30 -19.59 -17.42
C GLN A 665 -12.26 -20.34 -16.60
N LEU A 666 -12.35 -21.67 -16.59
CA LEU A 666 -11.34 -22.54 -16.01
C LEU A 666 -10.36 -22.95 -17.09
N TRP A 667 -9.08 -22.82 -16.77
CA TRP A 667 -7.95 -23.17 -17.63
C TRP A 667 -7.05 -24.19 -16.94
N VAL A 668 -6.40 -25.02 -17.74
CA VAL A 668 -5.36 -25.95 -17.31
C VAL A 668 -4.07 -25.61 -18.04
N HIS A 669 -2.99 -25.55 -17.27
CA HIS A 669 -1.66 -25.21 -17.76
C HIS A 669 -0.73 -26.41 -17.55
N TYR A 670 0.05 -26.74 -18.57
CA TYR A 670 0.89 -27.92 -18.55
C TYR A 670 2.10 -27.72 -19.47
N ARG A 671 3.17 -28.44 -19.19
CA ARG A 671 4.33 -28.46 -20.09
C ARG A 671 4.15 -29.50 -21.21
N LYS A 672 4.65 -29.19 -22.39
CA LYS A 672 4.76 -30.08 -23.53
C LYS A 672 6.21 -30.10 -24.02
N MET A 673 6.77 -31.29 -24.14
CA MET A 673 8.07 -31.48 -24.78
C MET A 673 7.86 -31.51 -26.29
N VAL A 674 8.55 -30.64 -27.01
CA VAL A 674 8.56 -30.62 -28.47
C VAL A 674 9.96 -31.04 -28.93
N PRO A 675 10.08 -32.16 -29.67
CA PRO A 675 11.35 -32.57 -30.25
C PRO A 675 11.87 -31.47 -31.19
N GLY A 676 13.10 -31.01 -30.96
CA GLY A 676 13.78 -30.03 -31.82
C GLY A 676 14.97 -30.65 -32.56
N ASP A 677 15.43 -30.00 -33.62
CA ASP A 677 16.52 -30.51 -34.48
C ASP A 677 17.89 -30.60 -33.76
N SER A 678 18.08 -29.89 -32.64
CA SER A 678 19.34 -29.88 -31.85
C SER A 678 19.16 -30.05 -30.34
N THR A 679 18.03 -29.64 -29.76
CA THR A 679 17.67 -29.83 -28.35
C THR A 679 16.14 -29.86 -28.20
N ASP A 680 15.62 -30.73 -27.32
CA ASP A 680 14.19 -30.74 -26.98
C ASP A 680 13.77 -29.37 -26.40
N LYS A 681 12.69 -28.80 -26.95
CA LYS A 681 12.12 -27.52 -26.51
C LYS A 681 10.98 -27.79 -25.52
N ILE A 682 10.91 -27.01 -24.45
CA ILE A 682 9.78 -27.02 -23.51
C ILE A 682 8.81 -25.91 -23.87
N GLU A 683 7.55 -26.27 -24.08
CA GLU A 683 6.44 -25.34 -24.23
C GLU A 683 5.52 -25.41 -23.00
N TYR A 684 5.08 -24.26 -22.51
CA TYR A 684 4.09 -24.06 -21.46
C TYR A 684 2.74 -23.79 -22.11
N CYS A 685 1.91 -24.81 -22.18
CA CYS A 685 0.61 -24.79 -22.84
C CYS A 685 -0.48 -24.41 -21.85
N SER A 686 -1.43 -23.58 -22.27
CA SER A 686 -2.64 -23.20 -21.53
C SER A 686 -3.85 -23.57 -22.36
N ALA A 687 -4.68 -24.44 -21.81
CA ALA A 687 -5.85 -24.98 -22.49
C ALA A 687 -7.13 -24.60 -21.74
N HIS A 688 -8.12 -24.15 -22.50
CA HIS A 688 -9.46 -23.92 -21.97
C HIS A 688 -10.08 -25.25 -21.54
N VAL A 689 -10.67 -25.28 -20.33
CA VAL A 689 -11.33 -26.48 -19.80
C VAL A 689 -12.84 -26.31 -19.87
N LYS A 690 -13.36 -25.25 -19.24
CA LYS A 690 -14.80 -24.98 -19.13
C LYS A 690 -15.06 -23.50 -18.92
N SER A 691 -16.20 -23.03 -19.43
CA SER A 691 -16.74 -21.71 -19.11
C SER A 691 -18.09 -21.84 -18.43
N TRP A 692 -18.38 -20.89 -17.55
CA TRP A 692 -19.70 -20.72 -16.96
C TRP A 692 -20.07 -19.24 -16.96
N HIS A 693 -21.34 -18.97 -17.14
CA HIS A 693 -21.92 -17.68 -16.79
C HIS A 693 -22.76 -17.89 -15.53
N ALA A 694 -22.46 -17.17 -14.46
CA ALA A 694 -23.00 -17.39 -13.11
C ALA A 694 -24.42 -16.80 -12.94
N ASN A 695 -25.35 -17.23 -13.78
CA ASN A 695 -26.74 -16.73 -13.84
C ASN A 695 -27.73 -17.44 -12.90
N GLY A 696 -27.23 -18.28 -11.98
CA GLY A 696 -28.09 -18.99 -11.04
C GLY A 696 -27.35 -20.08 -10.28
N GLU A 697 -28.03 -20.65 -9.29
CA GLU A 697 -27.48 -21.59 -8.31
C GLU A 697 -26.72 -22.76 -8.98
N LYS A 698 -27.29 -23.36 -10.03
CA LYS A 698 -26.66 -24.49 -10.74
C LYS A 698 -25.32 -24.11 -11.38
N ALA A 699 -25.18 -22.89 -11.88
CA ALA A 699 -23.92 -22.41 -12.48
C ALA A 699 -22.90 -22.08 -11.39
N CYS A 700 -23.32 -21.34 -10.35
CA CYS A 700 -22.50 -21.03 -9.17
C CYS A 700 -21.98 -22.30 -8.49
N TYR A 701 -22.84 -23.28 -8.27
CA TYR A 701 -22.48 -24.60 -7.74
C TYR A 701 -21.42 -25.28 -8.61
N LYS A 702 -21.57 -25.26 -9.94
CA LYS A 702 -20.57 -25.86 -10.85
C LYS A 702 -19.23 -25.15 -10.73
N ILE A 703 -19.19 -23.82 -10.69
CA ILE A 703 -17.94 -23.05 -10.54
C ILE A 703 -17.24 -23.44 -9.22
N LEU A 704 -17.95 -23.31 -8.10
CA LEU A 704 -17.42 -23.60 -6.76
C LEU A 704 -17.00 -25.06 -6.61
N ARG A 705 -17.74 -26.00 -7.21
CA ARG A 705 -17.37 -27.41 -7.23
C ARG A 705 -16.04 -27.66 -7.92
N ASN A 706 -15.74 -26.97 -9.02
CA ASN A 706 -14.46 -27.14 -9.71
C ASN A 706 -13.32 -26.48 -8.93
N ILE A 707 -13.53 -25.29 -8.34
CA ILE A 707 -12.55 -24.67 -7.43
C ILE A 707 -12.24 -25.60 -6.25
N TYR A 708 -13.26 -26.12 -5.58
CA TYR A 708 -13.09 -27.07 -4.47
C TYR A 708 -12.33 -28.33 -4.89
N ALA A 709 -12.63 -28.88 -6.07
CA ALA A 709 -11.93 -30.04 -6.61
C ALA A 709 -10.43 -29.78 -6.80
N ILE A 710 -10.07 -28.60 -7.32
CA ILE A 710 -8.68 -28.17 -7.49
C ILE A 710 -8.01 -27.99 -6.13
N LEU A 711 -8.65 -27.31 -5.17
CA LEU A 711 -8.09 -27.13 -3.83
C LEU A 711 -7.83 -28.48 -3.13
N ARG A 712 -8.79 -29.41 -3.20
CA ARG A 712 -8.66 -30.76 -2.64
C ARG A 712 -7.51 -31.53 -3.28
N TRP A 713 -7.39 -31.46 -4.60
CA TRP A 713 -6.28 -32.07 -5.32
C TRP A 713 -4.93 -31.43 -4.94
N GLY A 714 -4.91 -30.10 -4.79
CA GLY A 714 -3.77 -29.28 -4.33
C GLY A 714 -3.22 -29.74 -2.99
N VAL A 715 -4.06 -29.82 -1.96
CA VAL A 715 -3.65 -30.28 -0.61
C VAL A 715 -3.47 -31.79 -0.49
N GLY A 716 -3.88 -32.54 -1.51
CA GLY A 716 -3.82 -34.00 -1.61
C GLY A 716 -2.66 -34.46 -2.49
N GLU A 717 -2.98 -34.94 -3.69
CA GLU A 717 -2.00 -35.55 -4.60
C GLU A 717 -0.86 -34.60 -4.98
N TYR A 718 -1.17 -33.33 -5.28
CA TYR A 718 -0.16 -32.33 -5.65
C TYR A 718 0.84 -32.13 -4.52
N LYS A 719 0.37 -31.78 -3.32
CA LYS A 719 1.20 -31.67 -2.10
C LYS A 719 2.04 -32.92 -1.88
N ASN A 720 1.45 -34.11 -1.96
CA ASN A 720 2.15 -35.35 -1.67
C ASN A 720 3.35 -35.58 -2.61
N LYS A 721 3.21 -35.24 -3.90
CA LYS A 721 4.32 -35.33 -4.85
C LYS A 721 5.38 -34.25 -4.64
N VAL A 722 4.97 -33.02 -4.32
CA VAL A 722 5.91 -31.94 -3.96
C VAL A 722 6.71 -32.34 -2.71
N VAL A 723 6.05 -32.87 -1.68
CA VAL A 723 6.70 -33.39 -0.47
C VAL A 723 7.65 -34.55 -0.80
N GLU A 724 7.23 -35.50 -1.63
CA GLU A 724 8.09 -36.62 -2.05
C GLU A 724 9.37 -36.14 -2.74
N ALA A 725 9.27 -35.10 -3.57
CA ALA A 725 10.43 -34.47 -4.19
C ALA A 725 11.29 -33.69 -3.18
N LEU A 726 10.69 -32.94 -2.26
CA LEU A 726 11.43 -32.17 -1.26
C LEU A 726 12.20 -33.05 -0.26
N LYS A 727 11.79 -34.29 -0.04
CA LYS A 727 12.49 -35.25 0.83
C LYS A 727 13.90 -35.59 0.39
N SER A 728 14.30 -35.32 -0.86
CA SER A 728 15.70 -35.50 -1.27
C SER A 728 16.64 -34.39 -0.77
N TYR A 729 16.10 -33.32 -0.19
CA TYR A 729 16.83 -32.12 0.25
C TYR A 729 16.88 -31.97 1.78
N VAL A 730 16.26 -32.90 2.51
CA VAL A 730 16.15 -32.95 3.98
C VAL A 730 16.79 -34.23 4.46
#